data_AF-A0A935L8D4-F1
#
_entry.id   AF-A0A935L8D4-F1
#
_cell.length_a   1.000
_cell.length_b   1.000
_cell.length_c   1.000
_cell.angle_alpha   90.00
_cell.angle_beta   90.00
_cell.angle_gamma   90.00
#
_symmetry.space_group_name_H-M   'P 1'
#
loop_
_entity.id
_entity.type
_entity.pdbx_description
1 polymer ?
#
loop_
_entity_poly.entity_id
_entity_poly.type
_entity_poly.pdbx_seq_one_letter_code
_entity_poly.pdbx_strand_id
1 'polypeptide(L)'
;MKVLNKINALLHSDHKWEAFGLILLVIVVLGTLLSFVARYTFLHDDVATRPRIAVVGPMQTPVGVALRQGAELYAEVINRKGGHKGRQVEVVALEETAQTEQAISADKRFVAVVGYLDATLLQQAAPLYALSKIPVVTPLHLTQALNGVVSMGLDPQEQARFAANYARNIQQQRLMYVVRESGTQFDPLVEPFLEVYKRFDTPVREIWTLVPSAGMEANLAAVMAEIKKIDIGAVYVATNPALAARIVKGIRATGNALEIYGPAQMAMGAFGQEMKAISGSDASIQTHGIVAATPVLFDTANEEAQRFQTHFQKKFGASPDWLATYAYDAVKVALAAKPGVDDVKGINGVLHFSDAQSQLPIQMGIYNGESIISAPVQMLPIAKGASFNYIEALRQGRVLYVNNRFMFKTNVVYVGVTLNEVSDLDLQKEVATLDMSVWFRYRGSFAPQDLQIANAVEPVKFDTPEESKESDQVQYRRYRIKQKFQLNFTQAKRAYGQHVAGITFRHRALNRNNLMYVVDVLGMPTGNALIDDLLTRKVVKSSTGWEVDNAWVSQELARERGDGAPQYVGMTGEQPFFSTITLGVLLKPATATAHDLIPDEFFVYFAIFGVLGTFFAIVLDTRKWTRQWALHSWLLRVMFWPLLLLSCGNMSLDWAFANLTPNTTRTLVTVYESLWWIIGAWLFDKAVRRFIWETLEYRTKRKVPNVMKFFTSLLLFLLAIAGITAFVFNQALTSLLATSGVFAMVVGFAVQANIANVFSGIILNIERPFKVGDYIKINNIIGQVKDITWRTTRIESNDGQMVSLANSKVSESFMENYSEIPHGIAAETVIHTPHDVDAHQVVDIINDALAHSKAVLKGDQDYDPFARYKGIVNVNGYWVAEFSAGYRVKNLPKKSQAKSDIWTFVNAKFAEQGLALVPVHKGTEKPDTPVVIQPHRA
;
A
#
# COMPACT_ATOMS: atom_id res chain seq x y z
N MET A 1 -33.00 -26.18 6.04
CA MET A 1 -33.92 -26.44 7.19
C MET A 1 -33.39 -27.48 8.18
N LYS A 2 -33.07 -28.73 7.78
CA LYS A 2 -32.51 -29.75 8.70
C LYS A 2 -31.22 -29.34 9.43
N VAL A 3 -30.29 -28.66 8.74
CA VAL A 3 -29.04 -28.12 9.35
C VAL A 3 -29.33 -27.01 10.36
N LEU A 4 -30.24 -26.08 10.05
CA LEU A 4 -30.66 -25.02 10.97
C LEU A 4 -31.35 -25.57 12.22
N ASN A 5 -32.15 -26.62 12.09
CA ASN A 5 -32.76 -27.30 13.23
C ASN A 5 -31.72 -28.06 14.06
N LYS A 6 -30.72 -28.69 13.40
CA LYS A 6 -29.61 -29.38 14.08
C LYS A 6 -28.66 -28.40 14.78
N ILE A 7 -28.40 -27.23 14.18
CA ILE A 7 -27.74 -26.09 14.80
C ILE A 7 -28.55 -25.68 16.02
N ASN A 8 -29.83 -25.35 15.88
CA ASN A 8 -30.66 -24.91 17.01
C ASN A 8 -30.70 -25.95 18.15
N ALA A 9 -30.72 -27.25 17.84
CA ALA A 9 -30.63 -28.32 18.84
C ALA A 9 -29.25 -28.40 19.52
N LEU A 10 -28.14 -28.35 18.77
CA LEU A 10 -26.76 -28.35 19.29
C LEU A 10 -26.43 -27.08 20.08
N LEU A 11 -27.02 -25.95 19.70
CA LEU A 11 -26.85 -24.69 20.41
C LEU A 11 -27.46 -24.73 21.83
N HIS A 12 -28.42 -25.64 22.07
CA HIS A 12 -29.03 -25.92 23.38
C HIS A 12 -28.42 -27.16 24.08
N SER A 13 -27.47 -27.86 23.46
CA SER A 13 -26.80 -29.01 24.06
C SER A 13 -25.58 -28.59 24.89
N ASP A 14 -25.06 -29.51 25.71
CA ASP A 14 -23.82 -29.28 26.47
C ASP A 14 -22.56 -29.32 25.59
N HIS A 15 -22.65 -29.80 24.35
CA HIS A 15 -21.55 -29.92 23.38
C HIS A 15 -21.31 -28.63 22.57
N LYS A 16 -21.07 -27.52 23.26
CA LYS A 16 -20.97 -26.17 22.66
C LYS A 16 -19.80 -26.00 21.68
N TRP A 17 -18.73 -26.78 21.83
CA TRP A 17 -17.61 -26.80 20.88
C TRP A 17 -17.98 -27.42 19.53
N GLU A 18 -18.87 -28.43 19.51
CA GLU A 18 -19.37 -29.01 18.27
C GLU A 18 -20.27 -28.01 17.53
N ALA A 19 -21.09 -27.27 18.28
CA ALA A 19 -21.92 -26.21 17.73
C ALA A 19 -21.07 -25.07 17.13
N PHE A 20 -19.97 -24.68 17.79
CA PHE A 20 -19.02 -23.71 17.26
C PHE A 20 -18.29 -24.20 16.01
N GLY A 21 -17.80 -25.44 16.02
CA GLY A 21 -17.19 -26.06 14.84
C GLY A 21 -18.15 -26.11 13.65
N LEU A 22 -19.44 -26.35 13.91
CA LEU A 22 -20.46 -26.35 12.88
C LEU A 22 -20.79 -24.94 12.37
N ILE A 23 -20.74 -23.90 13.21
CA ILE A 23 -20.82 -22.49 12.75
C ILE A 23 -19.63 -22.16 11.85
N LEU A 24 -18.43 -22.59 12.23
CA LEU A 24 -17.22 -22.35 11.45
C LEU A 24 -17.29 -23.08 10.10
N LEU A 25 -17.78 -24.33 10.09
CA LEU A 25 -18.10 -25.08 8.88
C LEU A 25 -19.13 -24.34 8.01
N VAL A 26 -20.19 -23.78 8.61
CA VAL A 26 -21.20 -23.00 7.89
C VAL A 26 -20.60 -21.75 7.28
N ILE A 27 -19.74 -21.01 8.00
CA ILE A 27 -19.00 -19.86 7.46
C ILE A 27 -18.11 -20.30 6.28
N VAL A 28 -17.42 -21.44 6.40
CA VAL A 28 -16.60 -21.99 5.33
C VAL A 28 -17.44 -22.37 4.12
N VAL A 29 -18.54 -23.10 4.31
CA VAL A 29 -19.43 -23.54 3.22
C VAL A 29 -20.13 -22.36 2.55
N LEU A 30 -20.74 -21.44 3.31
CA LEU A 30 -21.35 -20.22 2.75
C LEU A 30 -20.32 -19.31 2.13
N GLY A 31 -19.16 -19.12 2.76
CA GLY A 31 -18.07 -18.32 2.23
C GLY A 31 -17.56 -18.88 0.92
N THR A 32 -17.40 -20.20 0.82
CA THR A 32 -16.98 -20.89 -0.41
C THR A 32 -18.08 -20.84 -1.47
N LEU A 33 -19.35 -21.03 -1.09
CA LEU A 33 -20.48 -20.94 -2.01
C LEU A 33 -20.69 -19.52 -2.54
N LEU A 34 -20.61 -18.50 -1.67
CA LEU A 34 -20.67 -17.09 -2.06
C LEU A 34 -19.44 -16.69 -2.86
N SER A 35 -18.26 -17.23 -2.55
CA SER A 35 -17.05 -17.04 -3.37
C SER A 35 -17.19 -17.71 -4.73
N PHE A 36 -17.80 -18.90 -4.79
CA PHE A 36 -18.10 -19.60 -6.04
C PHE A 36 -19.16 -18.87 -6.83
N VAL A 37 -20.22 -18.37 -6.21
CA VAL A 37 -21.25 -17.55 -6.85
C VAL A 37 -20.63 -16.24 -7.31
N ALA A 38 -19.84 -15.55 -6.49
CA ALA A 38 -19.16 -14.32 -6.90
C ALA A 38 -18.20 -14.59 -8.07
N ARG A 39 -17.44 -15.68 -8.01
CA ARG A 39 -16.62 -16.13 -9.14
C ARG A 39 -17.48 -16.54 -10.33
N TYR A 40 -18.67 -17.08 -10.12
CA TYR A 40 -19.56 -17.52 -11.19
C TYR A 40 -20.31 -16.35 -11.86
N THR A 41 -20.68 -15.33 -11.08
CA THR A 41 -21.47 -14.18 -11.55
C THR A 41 -20.61 -13.02 -11.99
N PHE A 42 -19.44 -12.83 -11.36
CA PHE A 42 -18.54 -11.71 -11.66
C PHE A 42 -17.26 -12.13 -12.41
N LEU A 43 -16.87 -13.41 -12.37
CA LEU A 43 -15.62 -13.91 -12.99
C LEU A 43 -15.82 -15.11 -13.93
N HIS A 44 -17.05 -15.61 -14.13
CA HIS A 44 -17.27 -16.74 -15.03
C HIS A 44 -17.33 -16.23 -16.44
N ASP A 45 -16.27 -16.57 -17.12
CA ASP A 45 -16.10 -16.27 -18.52
C ASP A 45 -16.10 -17.61 -19.24
N ASP A 46 -17.28 -17.99 -19.74
CA ASP A 46 -17.46 -19.21 -20.52
C ASP A 46 -16.64 -19.10 -21.82
N VAL A 47 -15.57 -19.91 -21.87
CA VAL A 47 -14.60 -19.94 -22.97
C VAL A 47 -15.28 -20.14 -24.31
N ALA A 48 -16.37 -20.93 -24.35
CA ALA A 48 -17.09 -21.22 -25.58
C ALA A 48 -17.75 -19.98 -26.20
N THR A 49 -18.10 -18.98 -25.39
CA THR A 49 -18.87 -17.81 -25.83
C THR A 49 -18.08 -16.50 -25.76
N ARG A 50 -16.75 -16.57 -25.53
CA ARG A 50 -15.85 -15.41 -25.51
C ARG A 50 -15.93 -14.59 -26.81
N PRO A 51 -16.07 -13.26 -26.71
CA PRO A 51 -15.87 -12.39 -27.86
C PRO A 51 -14.48 -12.56 -28.47
N ARG A 52 -14.41 -12.55 -29.79
CA ARG A 52 -13.18 -12.78 -30.56
C ARG A 52 -12.80 -11.55 -31.35
N ILE A 53 -11.51 -11.29 -31.43
CA ILE A 53 -10.92 -10.26 -32.30
C ILE A 53 -10.18 -11.02 -33.40
N ALA A 54 -10.61 -10.85 -34.64
CA ALA A 54 -9.90 -11.42 -35.78
C ALA A 54 -8.71 -10.52 -36.10
N VAL A 55 -7.52 -11.12 -36.21
CA VAL A 55 -6.34 -10.45 -36.74
C VAL A 55 -6.03 -11.10 -38.07
N VAL A 56 -6.18 -10.35 -39.16
CA VAL A 56 -6.11 -10.85 -40.54
C VAL A 56 -4.88 -10.26 -41.23
N GLY A 57 -4.06 -11.13 -41.80
CA GLY A 57 -2.83 -10.76 -42.50
C GLY A 57 -2.00 -12.00 -42.86
N PRO A 58 -0.77 -11.82 -43.36
CA PRO A 58 0.12 -12.91 -43.72
C PRO A 58 0.78 -13.51 -42.46
N MET A 59 0.07 -14.40 -41.76
CA MET A 59 0.43 -14.86 -40.39
C MET A 59 1.74 -15.65 -40.32
N GLN A 60 2.21 -16.16 -41.46
CA GLN A 60 3.48 -16.88 -41.57
C GLN A 60 4.70 -15.95 -41.74
N THR A 61 4.48 -14.65 -41.94
CA THR A 61 5.55 -13.66 -42.16
C THR A 61 5.84 -12.85 -40.88
N PRO A 62 7.03 -12.24 -40.76
CA PRO A 62 7.34 -11.30 -39.68
C PRO A 62 6.28 -10.20 -39.48
N VAL A 63 5.66 -9.76 -40.57
CA VAL A 63 4.62 -8.73 -40.59
C VAL A 63 3.36 -9.23 -39.87
N GLY A 64 2.89 -10.43 -40.18
CA GLY A 64 1.73 -11.03 -39.51
C GLY A 64 1.98 -11.33 -38.04
N VAL A 65 3.20 -11.75 -37.70
CA VAL A 65 3.62 -11.97 -36.30
C VAL A 65 3.52 -10.68 -35.49
N ALA A 66 4.04 -9.55 -36.01
CA ALA A 66 3.95 -8.26 -35.33
C ALA A 66 2.49 -7.80 -35.12
N LEU A 67 1.64 -7.97 -36.14
CA LEU A 67 0.22 -7.65 -36.08
C LEU A 67 -0.49 -8.47 -34.98
N ARG A 68 -0.24 -9.78 -34.93
CA ARG A 68 -0.80 -10.67 -33.89
C ARG A 68 -0.33 -10.28 -32.50
N GLN A 69 0.98 -10.09 -32.31
CA GLN A 69 1.58 -9.80 -31.00
C GLN A 69 1.05 -8.49 -30.40
N GLY A 70 0.89 -7.45 -31.23
CA GLY A 70 0.32 -6.17 -30.78
C GLY A 70 -1.13 -6.29 -30.34
N ALA A 71 -1.96 -7.00 -31.12
CA ALA A 71 -3.36 -7.25 -30.79
C ALA A 71 -3.53 -8.12 -29.52
N GLU A 72 -2.74 -9.19 -29.38
CA GLU A 72 -2.72 -10.06 -28.19
C GLU A 72 -2.37 -9.28 -26.93
N LEU A 73 -1.43 -8.33 -27.01
CA LEU A 73 -1.02 -7.54 -25.85
C LEU A 73 -2.14 -6.59 -25.39
N TYR A 74 -2.88 -5.96 -26.31
CA TYR A 74 -4.04 -5.15 -25.92
C TYR A 74 -5.18 -6.01 -25.36
N ALA A 75 -5.42 -7.18 -25.94
CA ALA A 75 -6.41 -8.13 -25.46
C ALA A 75 -6.16 -8.53 -23.98
N GLU A 76 -4.91 -8.76 -23.59
CA GLU A 76 -4.56 -9.00 -22.19
C GLU A 76 -4.80 -7.80 -21.29
N VAL A 77 -4.49 -6.59 -21.77
CA VAL A 77 -4.70 -5.35 -21.01
C VAL A 77 -6.19 -5.12 -20.74
N ILE A 78 -7.07 -5.34 -21.72
CA ILE A 78 -8.52 -5.20 -21.52
C ILE A 78 -9.07 -6.35 -20.66
N ASN A 79 -8.56 -7.57 -20.83
CA ASN A 79 -8.94 -8.74 -20.04
C ASN A 79 -8.65 -8.58 -18.54
N ARG A 80 -7.50 -8.02 -18.18
CA ARG A 80 -7.19 -7.65 -16.79
C ARG A 80 -8.12 -6.55 -16.23
N LYS A 81 -8.73 -5.75 -17.09
CA LYS A 81 -9.70 -4.71 -16.72
C LYS A 81 -11.16 -5.18 -16.74
N GLY A 82 -11.39 -6.50 -16.76
CA GLY A 82 -12.74 -7.08 -16.82
C GLY A 82 -13.25 -7.40 -18.23
N GLY A 83 -12.40 -7.26 -19.25
CA GLY A 83 -12.69 -7.64 -20.64
C GLY A 83 -13.60 -6.65 -21.39
N HIS A 84 -14.08 -7.05 -22.56
CA HIS A 84 -15.01 -6.26 -23.37
C HIS A 84 -16.45 -6.54 -22.93
N LYS A 85 -17.16 -5.51 -22.42
CA LYS A 85 -18.52 -5.63 -21.87
C LYS A 85 -18.64 -6.69 -20.76
N GLY A 86 -17.61 -6.80 -19.91
CA GLY A 86 -17.57 -7.76 -18.79
C GLY A 86 -17.17 -9.19 -19.17
N ARG A 87 -16.71 -9.42 -20.41
CA ARG A 87 -16.34 -10.75 -20.93
C ARG A 87 -14.92 -10.73 -21.48
N GLN A 88 -14.14 -11.78 -21.25
CA GLN A 88 -12.76 -11.80 -21.75
C GLN A 88 -12.76 -11.94 -23.27
N VAL A 89 -11.85 -11.23 -23.93
CA VAL A 89 -11.65 -11.28 -25.37
C VAL A 89 -10.53 -12.24 -25.73
N GLU A 90 -10.70 -12.96 -26.82
CA GLU A 90 -9.69 -13.84 -27.42
C GLU A 90 -9.23 -13.24 -28.76
N VAL A 91 -7.93 -13.31 -29.05
CA VAL A 91 -7.39 -12.93 -30.36
C VAL A 91 -7.25 -14.18 -31.21
N VAL A 92 -7.79 -14.14 -32.42
CA VAL A 92 -7.70 -15.22 -33.41
C VAL A 92 -6.96 -14.70 -34.62
N ALA A 93 -5.75 -15.21 -34.83
CA ALA A 93 -4.94 -14.93 -36.01
C ALA A 93 -5.44 -15.76 -37.20
N LEU A 94 -5.73 -15.10 -38.32
CA LEU A 94 -6.26 -15.73 -39.54
C LEU A 94 -5.43 -15.27 -40.75
N GLU A 95 -5.18 -16.21 -41.66
CA GLU A 95 -4.52 -15.90 -42.92
C GLU A 95 -5.43 -15.02 -43.78
N GLU A 96 -4.83 -14.10 -44.52
CA GLU A 96 -5.54 -13.20 -45.42
C GLU A 96 -5.88 -13.91 -46.75
N THR A 97 -7.10 -14.43 -46.86
CA THR A 97 -7.58 -15.16 -48.04
C THR A 97 -9.00 -14.71 -48.40
N ALA A 98 -9.45 -15.04 -49.61
CA ALA A 98 -10.82 -14.75 -50.07
C ALA A 98 -11.91 -15.47 -49.24
N GLN A 99 -11.58 -16.50 -48.46
CA GLN A 99 -12.54 -17.23 -47.61
C GLN A 99 -12.63 -16.67 -46.18
N THR A 100 -11.67 -15.83 -45.78
CA THR A 100 -11.52 -15.35 -44.39
C THR A 100 -12.72 -14.51 -43.94
N GLU A 101 -13.30 -13.71 -44.84
CA GLU A 101 -14.48 -12.88 -44.56
C GLU A 101 -15.72 -13.72 -44.20
N GLN A 102 -15.90 -14.87 -44.86
CA GLN A 102 -17.03 -15.77 -44.66
C GLN A 102 -16.89 -16.50 -43.32
N ALA A 103 -15.68 -16.96 -43.00
CA ALA A 103 -15.38 -17.62 -41.73
C ALA A 103 -15.62 -16.68 -40.53
N ILE A 104 -15.20 -15.42 -40.63
CA ILE A 104 -15.39 -14.43 -39.56
C ILE A 104 -16.87 -14.05 -39.43
N SER A 105 -17.55 -13.78 -40.55
CA SER A 105 -18.95 -13.33 -40.52
C SER A 105 -19.93 -14.45 -40.11
N ALA A 106 -19.56 -15.72 -40.30
CA ALA A 106 -20.35 -16.87 -39.84
C ALA A 106 -20.32 -17.05 -38.30
N ASP A 107 -19.23 -16.65 -37.64
CA ASP A 107 -19.07 -16.76 -36.18
C ASP A 107 -19.44 -15.45 -35.48
N LYS A 108 -20.64 -15.40 -34.89
CA LYS A 108 -21.18 -14.24 -34.16
C LYS A 108 -20.36 -13.81 -32.95
N ARG A 109 -19.32 -14.57 -32.55
CA ARG A 109 -18.40 -14.19 -31.48
C ARG A 109 -17.40 -13.13 -31.94
N PHE A 110 -17.13 -12.98 -33.23
CA PHE A 110 -16.24 -11.92 -33.70
C PHE A 110 -16.85 -10.54 -33.49
N VAL A 111 -16.16 -9.71 -32.73
CA VAL A 111 -16.60 -8.35 -32.38
C VAL A 111 -15.77 -7.26 -33.06
N ALA A 112 -14.64 -7.62 -33.66
CA ALA A 112 -13.72 -6.71 -34.33
C ALA A 112 -12.81 -7.47 -35.30
N VAL A 113 -12.38 -6.79 -36.36
CA VAL A 113 -11.34 -7.24 -37.30
C VAL A 113 -10.20 -6.22 -37.31
N VAL A 114 -8.96 -6.68 -37.17
CA VAL A 114 -7.74 -5.87 -37.31
C VAL A 114 -6.92 -6.39 -38.49
N GLY A 115 -6.53 -5.49 -39.39
CA GLY A 115 -5.87 -5.77 -40.65
C GLY A 115 -6.86 -5.68 -41.80
N TYR A 116 -6.87 -6.71 -42.63
CA TYR A 116 -6.27 -6.77 -43.96
C TYR A 116 -5.05 -5.87 -44.23
N LEU A 117 -4.03 -6.44 -44.88
CA LEU A 117 -2.87 -5.77 -45.47
C LEU A 117 -2.92 -5.77 -47.01
N ASP A 118 -3.89 -6.48 -47.60
CA ASP A 118 -4.21 -6.44 -49.02
C ASP A 118 -5.48 -5.60 -49.22
N ALA A 119 -5.32 -4.46 -49.92
CA ALA A 119 -6.42 -3.53 -50.18
C ALA A 119 -7.54 -4.16 -51.03
N THR A 120 -7.20 -5.07 -51.94
CA THR A 120 -8.15 -5.75 -52.83
C THR A 120 -9.05 -6.70 -52.05
N LEU A 121 -8.45 -7.50 -51.18
CA LEU A 121 -9.19 -8.44 -50.32
C LEU A 121 -10.03 -7.68 -49.28
N LEU A 122 -9.52 -6.58 -48.73
CA LEU A 122 -10.31 -5.73 -47.83
C LEU A 122 -11.53 -5.13 -48.53
N GLN A 123 -11.38 -4.68 -49.78
CA GLN A 123 -12.48 -4.10 -50.55
C GLN A 123 -13.59 -5.12 -50.84
N GLN A 124 -13.22 -6.40 -51.02
CA GLN A 124 -14.16 -7.50 -51.17
C GLN A 124 -14.87 -7.84 -49.86
N ALA A 125 -14.14 -7.80 -48.73
CA ALA A 125 -14.66 -8.19 -47.42
C ALA A 125 -15.50 -7.12 -46.71
N ALA A 126 -15.21 -5.84 -46.94
CA ALA A 126 -15.83 -4.72 -46.23
C ALA A 126 -17.37 -4.71 -46.26
N PRO A 127 -18.06 -4.97 -47.39
CA PRO A 127 -19.53 -5.03 -47.42
C PRO A 127 -20.11 -6.10 -46.48
N LEU A 128 -19.46 -7.26 -46.36
CA LEU A 128 -19.94 -8.36 -45.53
C LEU A 128 -19.78 -8.04 -44.03
N TYR A 129 -18.68 -7.41 -43.64
CA TYR A 129 -18.47 -6.94 -42.27
C TYR A 129 -19.43 -5.82 -41.89
N ALA A 130 -19.72 -4.91 -42.82
CA ALA A 130 -20.71 -3.85 -42.62
C ALA A 130 -22.12 -4.44 -42.35
N LEU A 131 -22.53 -5.46 -43.11
CA LEU A 131 -23.79 -6.19 -42.88
C LEU A 131 -23.81 -6.90 -41.52
N SER A 132 -22.68 -7.49 -41.13
CA SER A 132 -22.51 -8.19 -39.86
C SER A 132 -22.28 -7.26 -38.66
N LYS A 133 -22.19 -5.95 -38.90
CA LYS A 133 -21.87 -4.89 -37.91
C LYS A 133 -20.56 -5.14 -37.17
N ILE A 134 -19.57 -5.70 -37.85
CA ILE A 134 -18.23 -5.94 -37.32
C ILE A 134 -17.33 -4.77 -37.76
N PRO A 135 -16.81 -3.94 -36.84
CA PRO A 135 -15.87 -2.89 -37.20
C PRO A 135 -14.55 -3.48 -37.67
N VAL A 136 -14.00 -2.91 -38.73
CA VAL A 136 -12.69 -3.28 -39.29
C VAL A 136 -11.73 -2.12 -39.10
N VAL A 137 -10.53 -2.39 -38.63
CA VAL A 137 -9.46 -1.38 -38.54
C VAL A 137 -8.26 -1.89 -39.33
N THR A 138 -7.82 -1.12 -40.34
CA THR A 138 -6.73 -1.51 -41.26
C THR A 138 -5.54 -0.55 -41.15
N PRO A 139 -4.28 -1.04 -41.24
CA PRO A 139 -3.10 -0.19 -41.34
C PRO A 139 -2.87 0.34 -42.76
N LEU A 140 -3.77 0.03 -43.70
CA LEU A 140 -3.72 0.56 -45.05
C LEU A 140 -4.32 1.96 -45.10
N HIS A 141 -3.74 2.82 -45.92
CA HIS A 141 -4.37 4.08 -46.32
C HIS A 141 -5.36 3.80 -47.45
N LEU A 142 -6.61 4.22 -47.28
CA LEU A 142 -7.67 3.97 -48.27
C LEU A 142 -7.88 5.23 -49.11
N THR A 143 -7.86 5.10 -50.44
CA THR A 143 -8.19 6.23 -51.33
C THR A 143 -9.69 6.54 -51.34
N GLN A 144 -10.53 5.56 -51.03
CA GLN A 144 -11.98 5.68 -50.92
C GLN A 144 -12.43 5.11 -49.58
N ALA A 145 -13.28 5.85 -48.85
CA ALA A 145 -13.82 5.38 -47.59
C ALA A 145 -14.72 4.14 -47.79
N LEU A 146 -14.47 3.09 -47.00
CA LEU A 146 -15.28 1.87 -47.00
C LEU A 146 -16.17 1.87 -45.75
N ASN A 147 -17.44 1.51 -45.92
CA ASN A 147 -18.40 1.50 -44.82
C ASN A 147 -17.99 0.48 -43.74
N GLY A 148 -17.97 0.89 -42.47
CA GLY A 148 -17.57 0.04 -41.35
C GLY A 148 -16.06 -0.21 -41.21
N VAL A 149 -15.23 0.42 -42.06
CA VAL A 149 -13.77 0.30 -42.04
C VAL A 149 -13.15 1.62 -41.57
N VAL A 150 -12.23 1.52 -40.62
CA VAL A 150 -11.39 2.62 -40.14
C VAL A 150 -9.97 2.40 -40.66
N SER A 151 -9.43 3.38 -41.36
CA SER A 151 -8.07 3.38 -41.88
C SER A 151 -7.14 4.08 -40.89
N MET A 152 -6.03 3.43 -40.58
CA MET A 152 -4.98 3.93 -39.70
C MET A 152 -3.60 3.81 -40.38
N GLY A 153 -3.58 3.83 -41.71
CA GLY A 153 -2.35 3.84 -42.48
C GLY A 153 -1.79 5.23 -42.70
N LEU A 154 -0.47 5.32 -42.84
CA LEU A 154 0.18 6.53 -43.32
C LEU A 154 -0.22 6.81 -44.78
N ASP A 155 -0.57 8.07 -45.07
CA ASP A 155 -0.79 8.52 -46.43
C ASP A 155 0.51 8.34 -47.24
N PRO A 156 0.53 7.49 -48.29
CA PRO A 156 1.72 7.23 -49.09
C PRO A 156 2.29 8.50 -49.72
N GLN A 157 1.44 9.43 -50.17
CA GLN A 157 1.89 10.66 -50.80
C GLN A 157 2.53 11.60 -49.79
N GLU A 158 1.92 11.76 -48.61
CA GLU A 158 2.49 12.59 -47.55
C GLU A 158 3.82 12.05 -47.07
N GLN A 159 3.92 10.73 -46.86
CA GLN A 159 5.15 10.08 -46.42
C GLN A 159 6.27 10.22 -47.45
N ALA A 160 5.97 10.00 -48.74
CA ALA A 160 6.93 10.13 -49.82
C ALA A 160 7.49 11.55 -49.95
N ARG A 161 6.62 12.56 -49.94
CA ARG A 161 7.03 13.98 -49.94
C ARG A 161 7.84 14.34 -48.69
N PHE A 162 7.49 13.78 -47.54
CA PHE A 162 8.20 14.00 -46.28
C PHE A 162 9.62 13.44 -46.34
N ALA A 163 9.79 12.18 -46.79
CA ALA A 163 11.09 11.56 -47.00
C ALA A 163 11.94 12.32 -48.03
N ALA A 164 11.35 12.75 -49.14
CA ALA A 164 12.05 13.54 -50.17
C ALA A 164 12.53 14.89 -49.65
N ASN A 165 11.69 15.60 -48.88
CA ASN A 165 12.08 16.87 -48.25
C ASN A 165 13.20 16.67 -47.22
N TYR A 166 13.18 15.57 -46.47
CA TYR A 166 14.25 15.26 -45.55
C TYR A 166 15.58 15.04 -46.29
N ALA A 167 15.60 14.16 -47.30
CA ALA A 167 16.79 13.92 -48.12
C ALA A 167 17.29 15.20 -48.80
N ARG A 168 16.41 15.94 -49.48
CA ARG A 168 16.80 17.10 -50.31
C ARG A 168 17.11 18.37 -49.53
N ASN A 169 16.33 18.67 -48.49
CA ASN A 169 16.36 19.97 -47.80
C ASN A 169 17.01 19.91 -46.41
N ILE A 170 16.97 18.76 -45.73
CA ILE A 170 17.65 18.58 -44.43
C ILE A 170 19.06 18.02 -44.65
N GLN A 171 19.18 16.89 -45.34
CA GLN A 171 20.47 16.23 -45.61
C GLN A 171 21.18 16.78 -46.85
N GLN A 172 20.53 17.70 -47.59
CA GLN A 172 21.09 18.37 -48.76
C GLN A 172 21.51 17.43 -49.90
N GLN A 173 20.87 16.25 -50.01
CA GLN A 173 21.14 15.27 -51.04
C GLN A 173 20.62 15.73 -52.41
N ARG A 174 21.55 16.14 -53.29
CA ARG A 174 21.26 16.64 -54.64
C ARG A 174 21.34 15.56 -55.72
N LEU A 175 22.07 14.48 -55.48
CA LEU A 175 22.15 13.34 -56.40
C LEU A 175 21.29 12.22 -55.84
N MET A 176 20.16 11.95 -56.50
CA MET A 176 19.17 10.99 -56.03
C MET A 176 18.85 9.98 -57.12
N TYR A 177 18.74 8.72 -56.71
CA TYR A 177 18.35 7.57 -57.52
C TYR A 177 17.15 6.90 -56.86
N VAL A 178 16.29 6.23 -57.64
CA VAL A 178 15.09 5.57 -57.10
C VAL A 178 15.06 4.12 -57.56
N VAL A 179 14.83 3.20 -56.61
CA VAL A 179 14.48 1.81 -56.89
C VAL A 179 13.04 1.61 -56.44
N ARG A 180 12.16 1.21 -57.36
CA ARG A 180 10.73 0.99 -57.08
C ARG A 180 10.26 -0.40 -57.45
N GLU A 181 9.26 -0.87 -56.73
CA GLU A 181 8.50 -2.08 -57.05
C GLU A 181 7.20 -1.70 -57.75
N SER A 182 6.95 -2.24 -58.95
CA SER A 182 5.78 -1.89 -59.78
C SER A 182 4.65 -2.91 -59.69
N GLY A 183 3.41 -2.43 -59.81
CA GLY A 183 2.19 -3.23 -59.71
C GLY A 183 1.81 -3.54 -58.27
N THR A 184 2.24 -2.70 -57.32
CA THR A 184 2.11 -2.96 -55.88
C THR A 184 1.66 -1.72 -55.10
N GLN A 185 1.38 -1.89 -53.81
CA GLN A 185 1.05 -0.80 -52.89
C GLN A 185 2.15 0.27 -52.74
N PHE A 186 3.35 0.06 -53.29
CA PHE A 186 4.47 1.01 -53.24
C PHE A 186 4.49 2.01 -54.42
N ASP A 187 3.74 1.76 -55.50
CA ASP A 187 3.67 2.65 -56.66
C ASP A 187 3.28 4.10 -56.30
N PRO A 188 2.29 4.35 -55.40
CA PRO A 188 1.91 5.71 -55.00
C PRO A 188 3.00 6.52 -54.28
N LEU A 189 4.12 5.89 -53.88
CA LEU A 189 5.22 6.57 -53.20
C LEU A 189 6.17 7.31 -54.15
N VAL A 190 6.20 6.94 -55.43
CA VAL A 190 7.30 7.36 -56.32
C VAL A 190 7.06 8.77 -56.86
N GLU A 191 5.94 9.03 -57.53
CA GLU A 191 5.69 10.35 -58.12
C GLU A 191 5.71 11.50 -57.11
N PRO A 192 5.06 11.40 -55.93
CA PRO A 192 5.13 12.46 -54.92
C PRO A 192 6.55 12.72 -54.40
N PHE A 193 7.41 11.69 -54.36
CA PHE A 193 8.83 11.84 -54.03
C PHE A 193 9.57 12.63 -55.13
N LEU A 194 9.36 12.26 -56.40
CA LEU A 194 9.96 12.92 -57.56
C LEU A 194 9.53 14.38 -57.70
N GLU A 195 8.26 14.71 -57.41
CA GLU A 195 7.74 16.08 -57.44
C GLU A 195 8.54 17.04 -56.58
N VAL A 196 9.01 16.60 -55.41
CA VAL A 196 9.82 17.42 -54.52
C VAL A 196 11.17 17.75 -55.18
N TYR A 197 11.83 16.76 -55.77
CA TYR A 197 13.10 16.98 -56.48
C TYR A 197 12.94 17.85 -57.73
N LYS A 198 11.87 17.64 -58.52
CA LYS A 198 11.49 18.48 -59.66
C LYS A 198 11.29 19.94 -59.26
N ARG A 199 10.68 20.21 -58.10
CA ARG A 199 10.46 21.58 -57.58
C ARG A 199 11.75 22.38 -57.33
N PHE A 200 12.84 21.70 -57.01
CA PHE A 200 14.14 22.33 -56.76
C PHE A 200 15.09 22.27 -57.98
N ASP A 201 14.55 22.02 -59.17
CA ASP A 201 15.32 21.87 -60.42
C ASP A 201 16.51 20.90 -60.26
N THR A 202 16.29 19.85 -59.46
CA THR A 202 17.30 18.85 -59.14
C THR A 202 16.84 17.50 -59.72
N PRO A 203 17.33 17.06 -60.89
CA PRO A 203 16.82 15.87 -61.53
C PRO A 203 17.22 14.61 -60.75
N VAL A 204 16.24 13.73 -60.52
CA VAL A 204 16.52 12.33 -60.15
C VAL A 204 17.19 11.66 -61.33
N ARG A 205 18.35 11.05 -61.10
CA ARG A 205 19.26 10.61 -62.17
C ARG A 205 18.76 9.38 -62.91
N GLU A 206 18.29 8.39 -62.16
CA GLU A 206 17.82 7.11 -62.69
C GLU A 206 16.68 6.58 -61.83
N ILE A 207 15.73 5.88 -62.45
CA ILE A 207 14.61 5.22 -61.78
C ILE A 207 14.57 3.77 -62.25
N TRP A 208 15.01 2.85 -61.39
CA TRP A 208 14.93 1.42 -61.65
C TRP A 208 13.60 0.85 -61.20
N THR A 209 12.95 0.10 -62.08
CA THR A 209 11.64 -0.51 -61.83
C THR A 209 11.78 -2.03 -61.75
N LEU A 210 11.38 -2.60 -60.62
CA LEU A 210 11.36 -4.03 -60.36
C LEU A 210 9.93 -4.55 -60.45
N VAL A 211 9.72 -5.64 -61.20
CA VAL A 211 8.41 -6.29 -61.36
C VAL A 211 8.44 -7.63 -60.63
N PRO A 212 7.58 -7.86 -59.62
CA PRO A 212 7.52 -9.12 -58.87
C PRO A 212 7.05 -10.27 -59.78
N SER A 213 7.99 -10.92 -60.45
CA SER A 213 7.73 -11.96 -61.47
C SER A 213 8.83 -13.02 -61.43
N ALA A 214 8.68 -14.12 -62.18
CA ALA A 214 9.68 -15.19 -62.25
C ALA A 214 11.09 -14.72 -62.70
N GLY A 215 11.21 -13.54 -63.31
CA GLY A 215 12.48 -12.90 -63.71
C GLY A 215 13.08 -11.91 -62.69
N MET A 216 12.53 -11.83 -61.47
CA MET A 216 12.92 -10.84 -60.46
C MET A 216 14.42 -10.86 -60.13
N GLU A 217 15.03 -12.05 -60.05
CA GLU A 217 16.46 -12.21 -59.76
C GLU A 217 17.37 -11.57 -60.82
N ALA A 218 17.03 -11.77 -62.10
CA ALA A 218 17.78 -11.20 -63.21
C ALA A 218 17.63 -9.66 -63.24
N ASN A 219 16.43 -9.16 -62.98
CA ASN A 219 16.16 -7.73 -62.89
C ASN A 219 16.93 -7.08 -61.74
N LEU A 220 16.93 -7.70 -60.55
CA LEU A 220 17.69 -7.21 -59.41
C LEU A 220 19.20 -7.19 -59.70
N ALA A 221 19.74 -8.26 -60.31
CA ALA A 221 21.16 -8.32 -60.68
C ALA A 221 21.54 -7.22 -61.68
N ALA A 222 20.68 -6.93 -62.66
CA ALA A 222 20.90 -5.83 -63.61
C ALA A 222 20.91 -4.46 -62.91
N VAL A 223 19.96 -4.21 -61.99
CA VAL A 223 19.94 -2.97 -61.20
C VAL A 223 21.20 -2.83 -60.34
N MET A 224 21.64 -3.91 -59.69
CA MET A 224 22.88 -3.88 -58.88
C MET A 224 24.13 -3.63 -59.73
N ALA A 225 24.17 -4.13 -60.98
CA ALA A 225 25.28 -3.88 -61.90
C ALA A 225 25.37 -2.40 -62.30
N GLU A 226 24.25 -1.70 -62.43
CA GLU A 226 24.22 -0.26 -62.66
C GLU A 226 24.60 0.53 -61.40
N ILE A 227 24.06 0.15 -60.23
CA ILE A 227 24.39 0.80 -58.94
C ILE A 227 25.89 0.70 -58.63
N LYS A 228 26.54 -0.40 -58.99
CA LYS A 228 27.99 -0.59 -58.81
C LYS A 228 28.83 0.48 -59.53
N LYS A 229 28.30 1.12 -60.57
CA LYS A 229 29.00 2.18 -61.32
C LYS A 229 28.87 3.56 -60.65
N ILE A 230 28.20 3.66 -59.52
CA ILE A 230 27.84 4.92 -58.86
C ILE A 230 28.60 5.02 -57.53
N ASP A 231 29.40 6.07 -57.38
CA ASP A 231 30.24 6.29 -56.19
C ASP A 231 29.58 7.18 -55.12
N ILE A 232 28.77 8.17 -55.54
CA ILE A 232 28.21 9.22 -54.66
C ILE A 232 26.72 9.49 -54.92
N GLY A 233 26.03 9.94 -53.88
CA GLY A 233 24.61 10.31 -53.93
C GLY A 233 23.76 9.52 -52.93
N ALA A 234 22.46 9.47 -53.20
CA ALA A 234 21.49 8.80 -52.35
C ALA A 234 20.51 7.95 -53.17
N VAL A 235 20.02 6.87 -52.58
CA VAL A 235 19.04 5.95 -53.19
C VAL A 235 17.78 5.91 -52.33
N TYR A 236 16.63 6.18 -52.94
CA TYR A 236 15.34 5.94 -52.34
C TYR A 236 14.81 4.56 -52.75
N VAL A 237 14.59 3.67 -51.77
CA VAL A 237 14.16 2.29 -51.98
C VAL A 237 12.68 2.16 -51.60
N ALA A 238 11.81 2.19 -52.60
CA ALA A 238 10.36 2.10 -52.44
C ALA A 238 9.85 0.68 -52.78
N THR A 239 10.11 -0.27 -51.89
CA THR A 239 9.76 -1.69 -52.06
C THR A 239 9.28 -2.32 -50.75
N ASN A 240 8.81 -3.57 -50.82
CA ASN A 240 8.54 -4.37 -49.62
C ASN A 240 9.80 -4.65 -48.77
N PRO A 241 9.67 -4.99 -47.46
CA PRO A 241 10.81 -5.19 -46.56
C PRO A 241 11.83 -6.24 -47.01
N ALA A 242 11.38 -7.39 -47.53
CA ALA A 242 12.26 -8.48 -47.95
C ALA A 242 13.10 -8.07 -49.17
N LEU A 243 12.47 -7.44 -50.15
CA LEU A 243 13.16 -6.91 -51.33
C LEU A 243 14.09 -5.75 -50.98
N ALA A 244 13.65 -4.85 -50.09
CA ALA A 244 14.47 -3.74 -49.60
C ALA A 244 15.76 -4.25 -48.94
N ALA A 245 15.67 -5.29 -48.11
CA ALA A 245 16.83 -5.88 -47.45
C ALA A 245 17.88 -6.38 -48.46
N ARG A 246 17.41 -7.06 -49.52
CA ARG A 246 18.26 -7.56 -50.60
C ARG A 246 18.91 -6.42 -51.40
N ILE A 247 18.17 -5.37 -51.70
CA ILE A 247 18.68 -4.16 -52.37
C ILE A 247 19.74 -3.47 -51.51
N VAL A 248 19.47 -3.27 -50.22
CA VAL A 248 20.40 -2.66 -49.26
C VAL A 248 21.69 -3.45 -49.19
N LYS A 249 21.61 -4.77 -49.00
CA LYS A 249 22.80 -5.64 -48.98
C LYS A 249 23.58 -5.55 -50.30
N GLY A 250 22.86 -5.53 -51.43
CA GLY A 250 23.47 -5.35 -52.75
C GLY A 250 24.22 -4.03 -52.90
N ILE A 251 23.59 -2.90 -52.52
CA ILE A 251 24.20 -1.56 -52.52
C ILE A 251 25.46 -1.57 -51.66
N ARG A 252 25.37 -2.02 -50.42
CA ARG A 252 26.49 -2.04 -49.47
C ARG A 252 27.65 -2.94 -49.92
N ALA A 253 27.36 -4.05 -50.59
CA ALA A 253 28.38 -4.94 -51.16
C ALA A 253 29.21 -4.29 -52.29
N THR A 254 28.71 -3.22 -52.91
CA THR A 254 29.49 -2.48 -53.92
C THR A 254 30.61 -1.61 -53.32
N GLY A 255 30.53 -1.30 -52.01
CA GLY A 255 31.48 -0.41 -51.34
C GLY A 255 31.26 1.09 -51.61
N ASN A 256 30.16 1.47 -52.28
CA ASN A 256 29.86 2.88 -52.54
C ASN A 256 29.42 3.66 -51.30
N ALA A 257 29.54 4.98 -51.35
CA ALA A 257 29.16 5.90 -50.27
C ALA A 257 27.69 6.33 -50.38
N LEU A 258 26.81 5.50 -50.97
CA LEU A 258 25.42 5.86 -51.18
C LEU A 258 24.64 5.88 -49.85
N GLU A 259 23.99 7.01 -49.59
CA GLU A 259 23.00 7.11 -48.52
C GLU A 259 21.70 6.44 -48.96
N ILE A 260 21.01 5.78 -48.03
CA ILE A 260 19.82 4.99 -48.34
C ILE A 260 18.64 5.60 -47.59
N TYR A 261 17.57 5.89 -48.35
CA TYR A 261 16.32 6.44 -47.85
C TYR A 261 15.18 5.47 -48.15
N GLY A 262 14.19 5.40 -47.26
CA GLY A 262 13.08 4.45 -47.40
C GLY A 262 11.74 4.93 -46.85
N PRO A 263 10.65 4.26 -47.26
CA PRO A 263 9.32 4.46 -46.68
C PRO A 263 9.20 3.78 -45.30
N ALA A 264 8.04 3.93 -44.63
CA ALA A 264 7.80 3.36 -43.30
C ALA A 264 7.93 1.84 -43.21
N GLN A 265 7.82 1.13 -44.33
CA GLN A 265 8.03 -0.32 -44.37
C GLN A 265 9.49 -0.70 -44.09
N MET A 266 10.46 0.17 -44.38
CA MET A 266 11.86 -0.04 -44.02
C MET A 266 12.13 0.24 -42.53
N ALA A 267 11.21 0.88 -41.81
CA ALA A 267 11.30 1.07 -40.35
C ALA A 267 10.63 -0.06 -39.54
N MET A 268 10.07 -1.07 -40.22
CA MET A 268 9.42 -2.21 -39.57
C MET A 268 10.44 -3.21 -39.02
N GLY A 269 10.04 -3.96 -37.99
CA GLY A 269 10.85 -5.07 -37.47
C GLY A 269 11.11 -6.14 -38.53
N ALA A 270 10.16 -6.32 -39.45
CA ALA A 270 10.29 -7.21 -40.60
C ALA A 270 11.54 -6.91 -41.45
N PHE A 271 11.83 -5.63 -41.76
CA PHE A 271 13.03 -5.27 -42.52
C PHE A 271 14.32 -5.63 -41.78
N GLY A 272 14.37 -5.35 -40.48
CA GLY A 272 15.53 -5.73 -39.64
C GLY A 272 15.73 -7.25 -39.55
N GLN A 273 14.65 -8.02 -39.44
CA GLN A 273 14.70 -9.49 -39.44
C GLN A 273 15.18 -10.04 -40.77
N GLU A 274 14.71 -9.50 -41.90
CA GLU A 274 15.17 -9.88 -43.23
C GLU A 274 16.66 -9.55 -43.41
N MET A 275 17.10 -8.36 -42.98
CA MET A 275 18.50 -7.96 -42.98
C MET A 275 19.38 -8.91 -42.15
N LYS A 276 18.88 -9.36 -40.99
CA LYS A 276 19.55 -10.34 -40.14
C LYS A 276 19.60 -11.73 -40.76
N ALA A 277 18.52 -12.16 -41.41
CA ALA A 277 18.46 -13.44 -42.12
C ALA A 277 19.47 -13.50 -43.28
N ILE A 278 19.62 -12.40 -44.03
CA ILE A 278 20.54 -12.37 -45.19
C ILE A 278 21.98 -11.98 -44.83
N SER A 279 22.22 -11.22 -43.75
CA SER A 279 23.56 -10.67 -43.41
C SER A 279 24.16 -11.23 -42.12
N GLY A 280 23.45 -12.03 -41.34
CA GLY A 280 23.96 -12.62 -40.10
C GLY A 280 24.43 -11.55 -39.10
N SER A 281 25.67 -11.68 -38.62
CA SER A 281 26.30 -10.74 -37.69
C SER A 281 26.53 -9.34 -38.27
N ASP A 282 26.62 -9.23 -39.61
CA ASP A 282 26.95 -7.97 -40.27
C ASP A 282 25.72 -7.07 -40.45
N ALA A 283 24.52 -7.56 -40.11
CA ALA A 283 23.26 -6.83 -40.28
C ALA A 283 23.33 -5.43 -39.68
N SER A 284 23.88 -5.29 -38.47
CA SER A 284 24.10 -4.00 -37.79
C SER A 284 24.91 -3.01 -38.63
N ILE A 285 25.99 -3.46 -39.28
CA ILE A 285 26.83 -2.61 -40.13
C ILE A 285 26.08 -2.23 -41.42
N GLN A 286 25.36 -3.21 -41.99
CA GLN A 286 24.65 -3.04 -43.25
C GLN A 286 23.49 -2.04 -43.14
N THR A 287 22.75 -2.06 -42.01
CA THR A 287 21.62 -1.18 -41.77
C THR A 287 22.02 0.21 -41.28
N HIS A 288 23.22 0.38 -40.74
CA HIS A 288 23.67 1.66 -40.20
C HIS A 288 23.53 2.81 -41.23
N GLY A 289 23.00 3.93 -40.78
CA GLY A 289 22.82 5.15 -41.57
C GLY A 289 21.62 5.16 -42.52
N ILE A 290 20.84 4.07 -42.61
CA ILE A 290 19.60 4.05 -43.41
C ILE A 290 18.58 4.99 -42.75
N VAL A 291 17.98 5.88 -43.53
CA VAL A 291 16.95 6.82 -43.07
C VAL A 291 15.59 6.39 -43.59
N ALA A 292 14.61 6.24 -42.70
CA ALA A 292 13.25 5.85 -43.09
C ALA A 292 12.21 6.75 -42.42
N ALA A 293 11.11 7.02 -43.14
CA ALA A 293 9.92 7.57 -42.48
C ALA A 293 9.37 6.56 -41.48
N THR A 294 8.69 7.00 -40.42
CA THR A 294 8.03 6.09 -39.47
C THR A 294 6.95 6.82 -38.69
N PRO A 295 5.82 6.16 -38.35
CA PRO A 295 4.78 6.78 -37.54
C PRO A 295 5.11 6.79 -36.04
N VAL A 296 6.05 5.95 -35.61
CA VAL A 296 6.40 5.75 -34.19
C VAL A 296 7.91 5.57 -34.04
N LEU A 297 8.48 6.28 -33.07
CA LEU A 297 9.85 6.07 -32.59
C LEU A 297 9.83 5.99 -31.07
N PHE A 298 10.36 4.89 -30.53
CA PHE A 298 10.33 4.62 -29.09
C PHE A 298 11.28 5.50 -28.27
N ASP A 299 12.25 6.18 -28.88
CA ASP A 299 13.03 7.21 -28.19
C ASP A 299 12.25 8.53 -27.99
N THR A 300 11.14 8.70 -28.70
CA THR A 300 10.17 9.79 -28.52
C THR A 300 8.92 9.36 -27.74
N ALA A 301 8.90 8.12 -27.25
CA ALA A 301 7.72 7.55 -26.61
C ALA A 301 7.41 8.21 -25.27
N ASN A 302 6.12 8.50 -25.08
CA ASN A 302 5.57 8.91 -23.79
C ASN A 302 5.56 7.75 -22.77
N GLU A 303 5.17 8.02 -21.53
CA GLU A 303 5.13 7.00 -20.47
C GLU A 303 4.25 5.77 -20.82
N GLU A 304 3.11 5.97 -21.49
CA GLU A 304 2.21 4.88 -21.88
C GLU A 304 2.85 3.97 -22.95
N ALA A 305 3.55 4.58 -23.91
CA ALA A 305 4.31 3.88 -24.94
C ALA A 305 5.53 3.14 -24.40
N GLN A 306 6.22 3.69 -23.39
CA GLN A 306 7.30 3.02 -22.69
C GLN A 306 6.79 1.80 -21.90
N ARG A 307 5.66 1.94 -21.20
CA ARG A 307 5.00 0.82 -20.52
C ARG A 307 4.58 -0.28 -21.50
N PHE A 308 4.05 0.09 -22.67
CA PHE A 308 3.76 -0.84 -23.76
C PHE A 308 5.03 -1.57 -24.21
N GLN A 309 6.12 -0.85 -24.46
CA GLN A 309 7.40 -1.41 -24.88
C GLN A 309 7.93 -2.43 -23.86
N THR A 310 7.96 -2.07 -22.57
CA THR A 310 8.41 -2.96 -21.49
C THR A 310 7.54 -4.22 -21.41
N HIS A 311 6.22 -4.06 -21.48
CA HIS A 311 5.30 -5.20 -21.42
C HIS A 311 5.44 -6.12 -22.64
N PHE A 312 5.59 -5.53 -23.83
CA PHE A 312 5.81 -6.26 -25.07
C PHE A 312 7.12 -7.07 -25.02
N GLN A 313 8.22 -6.43 -24.61
CA GLN A 313 9.52 -7.09 -24.44
C GLN A 313 9.47 -8.22 -23.40
N LYS A 314 8.82 -7.99 -22.25
CA LYS A 314 8.66 -9.01 -21.21
C LYS A 314 7.92 -10.25 -21.71
N LYS A 315 6.94 -10.07 -22.60
CA LYS A 315 6.11 -11.16 -23.12
C LYS A 315 6.74 -11.87 -24.30
N PHE A 316 7.29 -11.14 -25.26
CA PHE A 316 7.71 -11.67 -26.56
C PHE A 316 9.24 -11.73 -26.74
N GLY A 317 10.02 -11.16 -25.82
CA GLY A 317 11.49 -11.19 -25.88
C GLY A 317 12.12 -10.32 -26.97
N ALA A 318 11.32 -9.47 -27.63
CA ALA A 318 11.77 -8.56 -28.69
C ALA A 318 11.17 -7.17 -28.50
N SER A 319 11.82 -6.14 -29.04
CA SER A 319 11.24 -4.79 -29.08
C SER A 319 10.07 -4.74 -30.06
N PRO A 320 8.95 -4.07 -29.71
CA PRO A 320 7.86 -3.85 -30.65
C PRO A 320 8.33 -2.95 -31.80
N ASP A 321 7.75 -3.19 -32.98
CA ASP A 321 7.83 -2.24 -34.08
C ASP A 321 6.58 -1.36 -34.13
N TRP A 322 6.53 -0.45 -35.11
CA TRP A 322 5.39 0.44 -35.26
C TRP A 322 4.11 -0.31 -35.68
N LEU A 323 4.21 -1.48 -36.35
CA LEU A 323 3.04 -2.27 -36.76
C LEU A 323 2.41 -2.99 -35.56
N ALA A 324 3.21 -3.50 -34.63
CA ALA A 324 2.72 -4.03 -33.36
C ALA A 324 2.03 -2.93 -32.53
N THR A 325 2.60 -1.72 -32.54
CA THR A 325 2.00 -0.53 -31.90
C THR A 325 0.65 -0.20 -32.55
N TYR A 326 0.60 -0.21 -33.88
CA TYR A 326 -0.63 -0.05 -34.64
C TYR A 326 -1.68 -1.10 -34.23
N ALA A 327 -1.32 -2.39 -34.22
CA ALA A 327 -2.28 -3.46 -33.93
C ALA A 327 -2.88 -3.32 -32.53
N TYR A 328 -2.07 -2.92 -31.56
CA TYR A 328 -2.53 -2.62 -30.21
C TYR A 328 -3.60 -1.51 -30.19
N ASP A 329 -3.30 -0.38 -30.85
CA ASP A 329 -4.24 0.74 -30.96
C ASP A 329 -5.45 0.42 -31.86
N ALA A 330 -5.27 -0.44 -32.87
CA ALA A 330 -6.33 -0.86 -33.78
C ALA A 330 -7.39 -1.69 -33.04
N VAL A 331 -6.98 -2.61 -32.16
CA VAL A 331 -7.95 -3.33 -31.32
C VAL A 331 -8.69 -2.35 -30.39
N LYS A 332 -7.97 -1.38 -29.82
CA LYS A 332 -8.58 -0.34 -28.96
C LYS A 332 -9.63 0.45 -29.71
N VAL A 333 -9.31 0.91 -30.92
CA VAL A 333 -10.23 1.64 -31.81
C VAL A 333 -11.40 0.75 -32.22
N ALA A 334 -11.15 -0.49 -32.66
CA ALA A 334 -12.19 -1.41 -33.10
C ALA A 334 -13.21 -1.72 -32.00
N LEU A 335 -12.75 -1.89 -30.75
CA LEU A 335 -13.62 -2.16 -29.60
C LEU A 335 -14.29 -0.91 -29.03
N ALA A 336 -13.70 0.27 -29.23
CA ALA A 336 -14.28 1.55 -28.81
C ALA A 336 -15.31 2.10 -29.82
N ALA A 337 -15.14 1.77 -31.10
CA ALA A 337 -15.93 2.33 -32.19
C ALA A 337 -17.44 2.05 -32.02
N LYS A 338 -18.19 3.14 -31.79
CA LYS A 338 -19.56 3.29 -32.27
C LYS A 338 -19.49 3.97 -33.65
N PRO A 339 -20.49 3.82 -34.54
CA PRO A 339 -20.49 4.54 -35.82
C PRO A 339 -20.35 6.05 -35.59
N GLY A 340 -19.26 6.65 -36.09
CA GLY A 340 -18.84 8.05 -35.85
C GLY A 340 -17.72 8.20 -34.80
N VAL A 341 -16.51 7.69 -35.09
CA VAL A 341 -15.41 7.53 -34.13
C VAL A 341 -14.95 8.87 -33.52
N ASP A 342 -15.19 9.06 -32.22
CA ASP A 342 -14.57 10.11 -31.41
C ASP A 342 -13.06 9.85 -31.23
N ASP A 343 -12.28 10.90 -30.99
CA ASP A 343 -10.84 10.82 -30.72
C ASP A 343 -10.49 9.74 -29.67
N VAL A 344 -9.66 8.76 -30.05
CA VAL A 344 -9.24 7.66 -29.17
C VAL A 344 -7.83 7.91 -28.67
N LYS A 345 -7.60 7.83 -27.36
CA LYS A 345 -6.23 7.90 -26.82
C LYS A 345 -5.45 6.63 -27.19
N GLY A 346 -4.53 6.70 -28.13
CA GLY A 346 -3.61 5.63 -28.51
C GLY A 346 -2.28 5.64 -27.73
N ILE A 347 -1.37 4.75 -28.10
CA ILE A 347 -0.03 4.65 -27.51
C ILE A 347 0.78 5.94 -27.78
N ASN A 348 0.75 6.44 -29.01
CA ASN A 348 1.55 7.61 -29.42
C ASN A 348 0.80 8.95 -29.25
N GLY A 349 -0.19 9.01 -28.34
CA GLY A 349 -1.04 10.17 -28.13
C GLY A 349 -2.47 9.98 -28.64
N VAL A 350 -3.21 11.07 -28.77
CA VAL A 350 -4.60 11.02 -29.23
C VAL A 350 -4.63 10.75 -30.75
N LEU A 351 -5.38 9.72 -31.15
CA LEU A 351 -5.63 9.36 -32.54
C LEU A 351 -6.84 10.17 -33.02
N HIS A 352 -6.58 11.12 -33.90
CA HIS A 352 -7.60 11.97 -34.50
C HIS A 352 -8.10 11.34 -35.81
N PHE A 353 -9.42 11.23 -35.94
CA PHE A 353 -10.06 10.64 -37.12
C PHE A 353 -10.81 11.71 -37.92
N SER A 354 -10.59 11.72 -39.24
CA SER A 354 -11.38 12.48 -40.22
C SER A 354 -11.87 11.50 -41.27
N ASP A 355 -13.17 11.43 -41.52
CA ASP A 355 -13.77 10.53 -42.51
C ASP A 355 -13.33 9.05 -42.37
N ALA A 356 -13.28 8.56 -41.13
CA ALA A 356 -12.79 7.21 -40.77
C ALA A 356 -11.31 6.95 -41.14
N GLN A 357 -10.51 8.00 -41.32
CA GLN A 357 -9.06 7.92 -41.51
C GLN A 357 -8.31 8.60 -40.38
N SER A 358 -7.32 7.92 -39.81
CA SER A 358 -6.45 8.46 -38.79
C SER A 358 -5.33 9.31 -39.38
N GLN A 359 -5.06 10.46 -38.78
CA GLN A 359 -3.89 11.27 -39.10
C GLN A 359 -2.72 10.88 -38.20
N LEU A 360 -1.95 9.86 -38.63
CA LEU A 360 -0.74 9.48 -37.92
C LEU A 360 0.39 10.51 -38.13
N PRO A 361 1.17 10.85 -37.10
CA PRO A 361 2.34 11.71 -37.27
C PRO A 361 3.38 11.01 -38.16
N ILE A 362 4.08 11.76 -39.00
CA ILE A 362 5.23 11.26 -39.76
C ILE A 362 6.51 11.77 -39.09
N GLN A 363 7.41 10.88 -38.75
CA GLN A 363 8.74 11.18 -38.21
C GLN A 363 9.82 10.57 -39.10
N MET A 364 11.06 11.06 -38.97
CA MET A 364 12.22 10.44 -39.63
C MET A 364 13.03 9.66 -38.62
N GLY A 365 13.21 8.36 -38.88
CA GLY A 365 14.14 7.51 -38.17
C GLY A 365 15.45 7.32 -38.94
N ILE A 366 16.53 7.08 -38.22
CA ILE A 366 17.83 6.65 -38.75
C ILE A 366 18.24 5.36 -38.05
N TYR A 367 18.68 4.38 -38.81
CA TYR A 367 19.25 3.16 -38.27
C TYR A 367 20.62 3.45 -37.68
N ASN A 368 20.80 3.09 -36.41
CA ASN A 368 22.12 2.98 -35.79
C ASN A 368 22.32 1.53 -35.34
N GLY A 369 23.06 0.78 -36.16
CA GLY A 369 23.08 -0.67 -36.02
C GLY A 369 21.75 -1.27 -36.45
N GLU A 370 21.26 -2.26 -35.68
CA GLU A 370 19.96 -2.91 -35.92
C GLU A 370 18.75 -2.09 -35.43
N SER A 371 18.97 -1.01 -34.67
CA SER A 371 17.90 -0.21 -34.07
C SER A 371 17.65 1.08 -34.84
N ILE A 372 16.38 1.40 -35.08
CA ILE A 372 15.96 2.70 -35.61
C ILE A 372 15.74 3.69 -34.46
N ILE A 373 16.40 4.84 -34.54
CA ILE A 373 16.29 5.95 -33.58
C ILE A 373 15.84 7.21 -34.32
N SER A 374 15.37 8.22 -33.59
CA SER A 374 15.07 9.53 -34.13
C SER A 374 16.24 10.07 -34.95
N ALA A 375 15.98 10.57 -36.14
CA ALA A 375 16.99 11.25 -36.92
C ALA A 375 17.38 12.59 -36.25
N PRO A 376 18.61 13.11 -36.44
CA PRO A 376 19.12 14.29 -35.71
C PRO A 376 18.31 15.58 -35.90
N VAL A 377 17.45 15.61 -36.91
CA VAL A 377 16.53 16.72 -37.19
C VAL A 377 15.16 16.12 -37.47
N GLN A 378 14.11 16.73 -36.92
CA GLN A 378 12.71 16.38 -37.23
C GLN A 378 12.02 17.55 -37.94
N MET A 379 10.94 17.24 -38.65
CA MET A 379 10.08 18.24 -39.28
C MET A 379 8.71 18.21 -38.60
N LEU A 380 8.36 19.27 -37.88
CA LEU A 380 7.11 19.34 -37.11
C LEU A 380 6.12 20.32 -37.75
N PRO A 381 4.82 19.96 -37.89
CA PRO A 381 3.83 20.85 -38.48
C PRO A 381 3.60 22.10 -37.63
N ILE A 382 3.39 23.25 -38.29
CA ILE A 382 2.96 24.49 -37.63
C ILE A 382 1.43 24.44 -37.46
N ALA A 383 0.94 24.67 -36.24
CA ALA A 383 -0.49 24.67 -35.95
C ALA A 383 -1.23 25.74 -36.79
N LYS A 384 -2.43 25.40 -37.27
CA LYS A 384 -3.29 26.33 -38.02
C LYS A 384 -3.73 27.48 -37.09
N GLY A 385 -3.53 28.72 -37.52
CA GLY A 385 -3.95 29.91 -36.76
C GLY A 385 -2.92 30.48 -35.78
N ALA A 386 -1.70 29.92 -35.72
CA ALA A 386 -0.62 30.54 -34.95
C ALA A 386 -0.19 31.87 -35.57
N SER A 387 -0.15 32.95 -34.79
CA SER A 387 0.45 34.23 -35.19
C SER A 387 1.97 34.10 -35.28
N PHE A 388 2.46 33.62 -36.42
CA PHE A 388 3.87 33.31 -36.65
C PHE A 388 4.41 34.08 -37.86
N ASN A 389 5.58 34.73 -37.73
CA ASN A 389 6.22 35.40 -38.86
C ASN A 389 6.93 34.37 -39.76
N TYR A 390 6.15 33.75 -40.65
CA TYR A 390 6.63 32.72 -41.58
C TYR A 390 7.80 33.20 -42.43
N ILE A 391 7.80 34.46 -42.87
CA ILE A 391 8.82 35.01 -43.78
C ILE A 391 10.18 35.08 -43.10
N GLU A 392 10.22 35.60 -41.88
CA GLU A 392 11.48 35.71 -41.12
C GLU A 392 12.04 34.33 -40.76
N ALA A 393 11.16 33.41 -40.33
CA ALA A 393 11.57 32.05 -40.00
C ALA A 393 12.08 31.25 -41.21
N LEU A 394 11.52 31.49 -42.40
CA LEU A 394 12.01 30.96 -43.67
C LEU A 394 13.40 31.52 -44.00
N ARG A 395 13.63 32.84 -43.84
CA ARG A 395 14.95 33.46 -44.07
C ARG A 395 16.02 32.91 -43.12
N GLN A 396 15.64 32.61 -41.88
CA GLN A 396 16.53 32.00 -40.88
C GLN A 396 16.73 30.49 -41.09
N GLY A 397 16.08 29.86 -42.09
CA GLY A 397 16.16 28.43 -42.35
C GLY A 397 15.54 27.55 -41.25
N ARG A 398 14.69 28.13 -40.38
CA ARG A 398 14.02 27.45 -39.26
C ARG A 398 12.73 26.75 -39.68
N VAL A 399 12.19 27.11 -40.83
CA VAL A 399 10.95 26.57 -41.37
C VAL A 399 11.17 26.10 -42.80
N LEU A 400 10.50 25.01 -43.18
CA LEU A 400 10.51 24.41 -44.50
C LEU A 400 9.09 24.24 -45.00
N TYR A 401 8.90 24.24 -46.32
CA TYR A 401 7.61 23.97 -46.93
C TYR A 401 7.52 22.49 -47.36
N VAL A 402 6.74 21.71 -46.63
CA VAL A 402 6.61 20.25 -46.76
C VAL A 402 5.12 19.89 -46.76
N ASN A 403 4.66 19.02 -47.68
CA ASN A 403 3.25 18.57 -47.76
C ASN A 403 2.23 19.73 -47.81
N ASN A 404 2.52 20.73 -48.63
CA ASN A 404 1.71 21.94 -48.81
C ASN A 404 1.50 22.79 -47.54
N ARG A 405 2.34 22.60 -46.52
CA ARG A 405 2.32 23.35 -45.26
C ARG A 405 3.72 23.74 -44.81
N PHE A 406 3.81 24.78 -44.01
CA PHE A 406 5.06 25.13 -43.34
C PHE A 406 5.28 24.22 -42.13
N MET A 407 6.51 23.73 -41.98
CA MET A 407 6.96 22.86 -40.89
C MET A 407 8.23 23.42 -40.26
N PHE A 408 8.35 23.32 -38.95
CA PHE A 408 9.57 23.66 -38.22
C PHE A 408 10.67 22.63 -38.44
N LYS A 409 11.90 23.12 -38.59
CA LYS A 409 13.12 22.31 -38.50
C LYS A 409 13.53 22.23 -37.03
N THR A 410 13.29 21.07 -36.41
CA THR A 410 13.52 20.84 -34.98
C THR A 410 14.80 20.04 -34.77
N ASN A 411 15.73 20.55 -33.98
CA ASN A 411 16.94 19.79 -33.64
C ASN A 411 16.64 18.73 -32.57
N VAL A 412 17.19 17.53 -32.75
CA VAL A 412 17.06 16.43 -31.81
C VAL A 412 18.31 16.35 -30.92
N VAL A 413 18.08 16.26 -29.61
CA VAL A 413 19.12 16.01 -28.61
C VAL A 413 18.79 14.69 -27.94
N TYR A 414 19.66 13.69 -28.12
CA TYR A 414 19.55 12.42 -27.42
C TYR A 414 20.02 12.60 -25.98
N VAL A 415 19.22 12.19 -25.02
CA VAL A 415 19.47 12.37 -23.60
C VAL A 415 19.45 11.03 -22.91
N GLY A 416 20.49 10.75 -22.14
CA GLY A 416 20.50 9.60 -21.24
C GLY A 416 20.66 10.02 -19.80
N VAL A 417 20.04 9.25 -18.91
CA VAL A 417 20.06 9.48 -17.47
C VAL A 417 20.27 8.15 -16.77
N THR A 418 21.31 8.05 -15.94
CA THR A 418 21.54 6.87 -15.09
C THR A 418 21.50 7.30 -13.64
N LEU A 419 20.65 6.63 -12.86
CA LEU A 419 20.62 6.78 -11.41
C LEU A 419 21.77 5.95 -10.81
N ASN A 420 22.61 6.57 -9.98
CA ASN A 420 23.75 5.94 -9.33
C ASN A 420 23.42 5.55 -7.88
N GLU A 421 22.75 6.44 -7.13
CA GLU A 421 22.35 6.20 -5.73
C GLU A 421 21.08 6.99 -5.37
N VAL A 422 20.21 6.37 -4.56
CA VAL A 422 19.12 7.04 -3.83
C VAL A 422 19.44 7.01 -2.34
N SER A 423 19.41 8.17 -1.69
CA SER A 423 19.74 8.35 -0.27
C SER A 423 18.83 9.40 0.38
N ASP A 424 18.85 9.49 1.71
CA ASP A 424 18.09 10.47 2.50
C ASP A 424 16.59 10.58 2.15
N LEU A 425 15.89 9.44 2.02
CA LEU A 425 14.44 9.44 1.75
C LEU A 425 13.65 10.03 2.93
N ASP A 426 13.07 11.22 2.73
CA ASP A 426 12.10 11.87 3.62
C ASP A 426 10.71 11.77 3.00
N LEU A 427 9.94 10.77 3.43
CA LEU A 427 8.58 10.52 2.92
C LEU A 427 7.55 11.56 3.39
N GLN A 428 7.83 12.30 4.47
CA GLN A 428 6.90 13.33 4.97
C GLN A 428 6.92 14.56 4.06
N LYS A 429 8.12 14.91 3.59
CA LYS A 429 8.33 15.99 2.61
C LYS A 429 8.28 15.52 1.17
N GLU A 430 8.23 14.21 0.95
CA GLU A 430 8.36 13.56 -0.35
C GLU A 430 9.64 14.03 -1.08
N VAL A 431 10.80 13.96 -0.41
CA VAL A 431 12.10 14.38 -0.96
C VAL A 431 13.12 13.26 -0.78
N ALA A 432 14.01 13.07 -1.76
CA ALA A 432 15.17 12.20 -1.64
C ALA A 432 16.42 12.83 -2.27
N THR A 433 17.60 12.48 -1.77
CA THR A 433 18.88 12.81 -2.40
C THR A 433 19.19 11.80 -3.50
N LEU A 434 19.29 12.27 -4.74
CA LEU A 434 19.61 11.45 -5.91
C LEU A 434 21.01 11.78 -6.44
N ASP A 435 21.87 10.78 -6.58
CA ASP A 435 23.13 10.85 -7.34
C ASP A 435 22.87 10.23 -8.72
N MET A 436 23.07 11.00 -9.79
CA MET A 436 22.77 10.58 -11.15
C MET A 436 23.76 11.16 -12.16
N SER A 437 23.93 10.44 -13.27
CA SER A 437 24.69 10.89 -14.43
C SER A 437 23.71 11.24 -15.55
N VAL A 438 23.80 12.44 -16.11
CA VAL A 438 22.99 12.89 -17.26
C VAL A 438 23.93 13.19 -18.41
N TRP A 439 23.68 12.67 -19.59
CA TRP A 439 24.47 13.00 -20.79
C TRP A 439 23.59 13.39 -21.97
N PHE A 440 24.20 14.17 -22.86
CA PHE A 440 23.58 14.71 -24.06
C PHE A 440 24.43 14.35 -25.27
N ARG A 441 23.78 13.84 -26.30
CA ARG A 441 24.36 13.61 -27.62
C ARG A 441 23.57 14.42 -28.64
N TYR A 442 24.21 15.28 -29.43
CA TYR A 442 23.51 16.20 -30.32
C TYR A 442 24.38 16.62 -31.51
N ARG A 443 23.75 17.14 -32.58
CA ARG A 443 24.45 17.79 -33.70
C ARG A 443 24.21 19.31 -33.64
N GLY A 444 25.24 20.09 -33.96
CA GLY A 444 25.16 21.56 -33.95
C GLY A 444 25.32 22.17 -32.56
N SER A 445 24.70 23.33 -32.31
CA SER A 445 24.82 24.06 -31.04
C SER A 445 23.70 23.70 -30.06
N PHE A 446 24.06 23.24 -28.87
CA PHE A 446 23.16 23.02 -27.73
C PHE A 446 23.85 23.46 -26.44
N ALA A 447 23.13 24.15 -25.56
CA ALA A 447 23.64 24.65 -24.28
C ALA A 447 22.93 23.94 -23.11
N PRO A 448 23.56 22.93 -22.48
CA PRO A 448 22.97 22.21 -21.34
C PRO A 448 22.66 23.11 -20.12
N GLN A 449 23.24 24.32 -20.05
CA GLN A 449 23.00 25.28 -18.96
C GLN A 449 21.59 25.87 -19.00
N ASP A 450 20.90 25.82 -20.14
CA ASP A 450 19.54 26.33 -20.31
C ASP A 450 18.45 25.32 -19.91
N LEU A 451 18.83 24.25 -19.20
CA LEU A 451 17.91 23.28 -18.66
C LEU A 451 17.16 23.83 -17.44
N GLN A 452 15.88 23.50 -17.36
CA GLN A 452 15.02 23.72 -16.20
C GLN A 452 14.62 22.35 -15.67
N ILE A 453 15.04 22.04 -14.45
CA ILE A 453 14.67 20.81 -13.75
C ILE A 453 13.48 21.11 -12.86
N ALA A 454 12.33 20.53 -13.16
CA ALA A 454 11.06 20.96 -12.56
C ALA A 454 10.87 20.41 -11.13
N ASN A 455 11.45 19.25 -10.81
CA ASN A 455 11.31 18.60 -9.51
C ASN A 455 12.55 18.73 -8.60
N ALA A 456 13.54 19.54 -8.97
CA ALA A 456 14.69 19.80 -8.11
C ALA A 456 14.29 20.75 -6.96
N VAL A 457 14.71 20.45 -5.73
CA VAL A 457 14.44 21.31 -4.56
C VAL A 457 15.26 22.60 -4.62
N GLU A 458 16.43 22.51 -5.23
CA GLU A 458 17.37 23.61 -5.44
C GLU A 458 17.78 23.66 -6.92
N PRO A 459 18.11 24.84 -7.48
CA PRO A 459 18.51 24.96 -8.89
C PRO A 459 19.78 24.15 -9.21
N VAL A 460 19.68 23.23 -10.16
CA VAL A 460 20.82 22.45 -10.66
C VAL A 460 21.58 23.24 -11.72
N LYS A 461 22.92 23.26 -11.63
CA LYS A 461 23.80 23.91 -12.62
C LYS A 461 24.60 22.87 -13.41
N PHE A 462 24.63 23.03 -14.73
CA PHE A 462 25.39 22.19 -15.67
C PHE A 462 26.65 22.92 -16.15
N ASP A 463 27.54 23.28 -15.21
CA ASP A 463 28.67 24.16 -15.50
C ASP A 463 29.80 23.41 -16.24
N THR A 464 30.37 22.37 -15.64
CA THR A 464 31.49 21.59 -16.20
C THR A 464 31.10 20.13 -16.45
N PRO A 465 31.23 19.61 -17.69
CA PRO A 465 30.99 18.21 -17.98
C PRO A 465 32.10 17.33 -17.37
N GLU A 466 31.72 16.15 -16.88
CA GLU A 466 32.62 15.09 -16.43
C GLU A 466 33.36 14.45 -17.62
N GLU A 467 32.69 14.34 -18.76
CA GLU A 467 33.25 13.81 -20.02
C GLU A 467 32.69 14.60 -21.21
N SER A 468 33.55 14.90 -22.19
CA SER A 468 33.17 15.53 -23.45
C SER A 468 33.90 14.87 -24.62
N LYS A 469 33.17 14.50 -25.66
CA LYS A 469 33.72 13.91 -26.90
C LYS A 469 33.04 14.54 -28.11
N GLU A 470 33.75 14.63 -29.22
CA GLU A 470 33.22 15.11 -30.50
C GLU A 470 33.67 14.16 -31.62
N SER A 471 32.72 13.66 -32.41
CA SER A 471 32.96 12.72 -33.51
C SER A 471 31.89 12.91 -34.57
N ASP A 472 32.26 12.98 -35.86
CA ASP A 472 31.33 13.04 -37.01
C ASP A 472 30.16 14.02 -36.86
N GLN A 473 30.48 15.27 -36.46
CA GLN A 473 29.52 16.36 -36.19
C GLN A 473 28.55 16.11 -35.03
N VAL A 474 28.74 15.03 -34.27
CA VAL A 474 28.00 14.70 -33.05
C VAL A 474 28.86 15.07 -31.84
N GLN A 475 28.30 15.90 -30.97
CA GLN A 475 28.89 16.23 -29.67
C GLN A 475 28.26 15.38 -28.59
N TYR A 476 29.08 14.90 -27.66
CA TYR A 476 28.70 14.16 -26.45
C TYR A 476 29.18 14.91 -25.22
N ARG A 477 28.31 15.12 -24.23
CA ARG A 477 28.66 15.73 -22.94
C ARG A 477 27.94 15.02 -21.80
N ARG A 478 28.67 14.61 -20.77
CA ARG A 478 28.14 13.96 -19.56
C ARG A 478 28.35 14.82 -18.33
N TYR A 479 27.38 14.84 -17.43
CA TYR A 479 27.36 15.60 -16.18
C TYR A 479 26.92 14.69 -15.04
N ARG A 480 27.51 14.87 -13.85
CA ARG A 480 27.09 14.18 -12.61
C ARG A 480 26.39 15.17 -11.68
N ILE A 481 25.22 14.79 -11.18
CA ILE A 481 24.38 15.61 -10.33
C ILE A 481 24.12 14.83 -9.04
N LYS A 482 24.34 15.46 -7.89
CA LYS A 482 24.00 14.90 -6.58
C LYS A 482 23.29 15.95 -5.73
N GLN A 483 21.97 15.86 -5.64
CA GLN A 483 21.14 16.87 -4.94
C GLN A 483 19.79 16.29 -4.51
N LYS A 484 18.98 17.10 -3.82
CA LYS A 484 17.63 16.74 -3.38
C LYS A 484 16.57 17.01 -4.45
N PHE A 485 15.73 16.02 -4.68
CA PHE A 485 14.62 16.07 -5.63
C PHE A 485 13.30 15.71 -4.94
N GLN A 486 12.21 16.34 -5.39
CA GLN A 486 10.86 15.95 -5.01
C GLN A 486 10.52 14.59 -5.64
N LEU A 487 9.95 13.71 -4.82
CA LEU A 487 9.40 12.41 -5.20
C LEU A 487 7.98 12.60 -5.75
N ASN A 488 7.45 11.58 -6.43
CA ASN A 488 6.06 11.52 -6.92
C ASN A 488 5.67 12.72 -7.79
N PHE A 489 6.66 13.30 -8.48
CA PHE A 489 6.52 14.46 -9.35
C PHE A 489 5.81 14.14 -10.68
N THR A 490 5.51 12.86 -10.94
CA THR A 490 4.79 12.38 -12.12
C THR A 490 3.37 11.94 -11.74
N GLN A 491 2.49 11.84 -12.75
CA GLN A 491 1.15 11.25 -12.57
C GLN A 491 1.14 9.72 -12.75
N ALA A 492 2.31 9.08 -12.67
CA ALA A 492 2.43 7.64 -12.83
C ALA A 492 1.55 6.90 -11.81
N LYS A 493 0.75 5.96 -12.29
CA LYS A 493 -0.03 5.07 -11.40
C LYS A 493 0.92 4.27 -10.52
N ARG A 494 0.67 4.28 -9.21
CA ARG A 494 1.45 3.64 -8.15
C ARG A 494 0.53 2.99 -7.12
N ALA A 495 0.95 1.86 -6.55
CA ALA A 495 0.22 1.20 -5.48
C ALA A 495 0.48 1.87 -4.12
N TYR A 496 -0.26 1.43 -3.09
CA TYR A 496 -0.03 1.90 -1.72
C TYR A 496 1.41 1.61 -1.26
N GLY A 497 2.05 2.60 -0.64
CA GLY A 497 3.44 2.50 -0.16
C GLY A 497 4.51 2.69 -1.25
N GLN A 498 4.14 2.79 -2.52
CA GLN A 498 5.09 3.02 -3.60
C GLN A 498 5.37 4.52 -3.84
N HIS A 499 6.63 4.83 -4.16
CA HIS A 499 7.10 6.19 -4.42
C HIS A 499 7.92 6.28 -5.70
N VAL A 500 7.76 7.35 -6.47
CA VAL A 500 8.53 7.59 -7.69
C VAL A 500 9.69 8.53 -7.38
N ALA A 501 10.91 8.03 -7.53
CA ALA A 501 12.13 8.81 -7.47
C ALA A 501 12.68 9.04 -8.88
N GLY A 502 13.31 10.18 -9.13
CA GLY A 502 13.89 10.46 -10.44
C GLY A 502 13.95 11.94 -10.76
N ILE A 503 14.02 12.25 -12.05
CA ILE A 503 14.21 13.62 -12.55
C ILE A 503 13.29 13.89 -13.72
N THR A 504 12.76 15.12 -13.77
CA THR A 504 12.10 15.65 -14.96
C THR A 504 12.68 17.00 -15.32
N PHE A 505 13.04 17.18 -16.59
CA PHE A 505 13.62 18.43 -17.07
C PHE A 505 13.23 18.74 -18.51
N ARG A 506 13.29 20.03 -18.83
CA ARG A 506 13.01 20.61 -20.15
C ARG A 506 13.96 21.77 -20.43
N HIS A 507 13.91 22.31 -21.64
CA HIS A 507 14.64 23.55 -21.95
C HIS A 507 13.87 24.76 -21.41
N ARG A 508 14.57 25.78 -20.91
CA ARG A 508 14.00 27.01 -20.33
C ARG A 508 13.32 27.94 -21.34
N ALA A 509 13.67 27.86 -22.62
CA ALA A 509 13.32 28.87 -23.63
C ALA A 509 12.91 28.23 -24.98
N LEU A 510 13.62 27.19 -25.42
CA LEU A 510 13.30 26.49 -26.67
C LEU A 510 12.13 25.54 -26.46
N ASN A 511 11.02 25.85 -27.11
CA ASN A 511 9.85 24.97 -27.16
C ASN A 511 10.10 23.74 -28.05
N ARG A 512 9.14 22.80 -28.06
CA ARG A 512 9.16 21.55 -28.84
C ARG A 512 9.42 21.77 -30.33
N ASN A 513 9.03 22.93 -30.87
CA ASN A 513 9.21 23.26 -32.28
C ASN A 513 10.66 23.60 -32.65
N ASN A 514 11.50 23.95 -31.68
CA ASN A 514 12.90 24.29 -31.91
C ASN A 514 13.85 23.19 -31.41
N LEU A 515 13.48 22.53 -30.32
CA LEU A 515 14.29 21.49 -29.69
C LEU A 515 13.42 20.32 -29.23
N MET A 516 13.82 19.12 -29.62
CA MET A 516 13.19 17.87 -29.18
C MET A 516 14.23 17.03 -28.44
N TYR A 517 13.95 16.73 -27.17
CA TYR A 517 14.71 15.71 -26.46
C TYR A 517 14.16 14.33 -26.81
N VAL A 518 15.05 13.38 -26.97
CA VAL A 518 14.73 11.97 -27.18
C VAL A 518 15.60 11.13 -26.27
N VAL A 519 15.14 9.94 -25.90
CA VAL A 519 15.93 9.03 -25.04
C VAL A 519 17.12 8.49 -25.83
N ASP A 520 18.33 8.54 -25.26
CA ASP A 520 19.53 7.98 -25.88
C ASP A 520 19.58 6.46 -25.70
N VAL A 521 18.72 5.74 -26.44
CA VAL A 521 18.54 4.27 -26.36
C VAL A 521 19.81 3.47 -26.70
N LEU A 522 20.86 4.10 -27.22
CA LEU A 522 22.15 3.49 -27.49
C LEU A 522 23.07 3.49 -26.27
N GLY A 523 23.05 4.58 -25.51
CA GLY A 523 23.86 4.75 -24.31
C GLY A 523 23.16 4.30 -23.04
N MET A 524 21.85 4.03 -23.10
CA MET A 524 21.02 3.77 -21.96
C MET A 524 20.21 2.48 -22.15
N PRO A 525 20.20 1.56 -21.15
CA PRO A 525 19.29 0.43 -21.19
C PRO A 525 17.84 0.93 -21.10
N THR A 526 16.94 0.26 -21.83
CA THR A 526 15.49 0.57 -21.84
C THR A 526 14.66 -0.65 -21.45
N GLY A 527 13.42 -0.43 -21.02
CA GLY A 527 12.54 -1.52 -20.63
C GLY A 527 13.10 -2.36 -19.47
N ASN A 528 13.06 -3.68 -19.58
CA ASN A 528 13.54 -4.57 -18.51
C ASN A 528 15.05 -4.42 -18.24
N ALA A 529 15.85 -4.16 -19.28
CA ALA A 529 17.29 -3.97 -19.13
C ALA A 529 17.62 -2.78 -18.23
N LEU A 530 16.76 -1.75 -18.20
CA LEU A 530 16.93 -0.60 -17.30
C LEU A 530 16.75 -1.02 -15.84
N ILE A 531 15.73 -1.84 -15.57
CA ILE A 531 15.45 -2.36 -14.23
C ILE A 531 16.61 -3.24 -13.77
N ASP A 532 17.09 -4.15 -14.63
CA ASP A 532 18.22 -5.04 -14.34
C ASP A 532 19.52 -4.28 -14.07
N ASP A 533 19.79 -3.20 -14.83
CA ASP A 533 20.95 -2.32 -14.60
C ASP A 533 20.85 -1.62 -13.23
N LEU A 534 19.67 -1.08 -12.88
CA LEU A 534 19.44 -0.44 -11.58
C LEU A 534 19.61 -1.44 -10.42
N LEU A 535 19.05 -2.64 -10.54
CA LEU A 535 19.18 -3.69 -9.52
C LEU A 535 20.63 -4.15 -9.37
N THR A 536 21.35 -4.33 -10.49
CA THR A 536 22.76 -4.73 -10.50
C THR A 536 23.66 -3.66 -9.84
N ARG A 537 23.37 -2.38 -10.08
CA ARG A 537 24.09 -1.24 -9.47
C ARG A 537 23.79 -1.06 -7.98
N LYS A 538 22.74 -1.69 -7.46
CA LYS A 538 22.25 -1.50 -6.08
C LYS A 538 22.02 -0.01 -5.78
N VAL A 539 21.37 0.71 -6.71
CA VAL A 539 21.04 2.15 -6.57
C VAL A 539 20.38 2.47 -5.24
N VAL A 540 19.58 1.55 -4.72
CA VAL A 540 18.97 1.64 -3.40
C VAL A 540 19.65 0.61 -2.50
N LYS A 541 20.33 1.07 -1.46
CA LYS A 541 20.99 0.17 -0.50
C LYS A 541 19.92 -0.59 0.30
N SER A 542 20.10 -1.89 0.49
CA SER A 542 19.17 -2.73 1.27
C SER A 542 18.97 -2.23 2.71
N SER A 543 19.95 -1.52 3.28
CA SER A 543 19.86 -0.89 4.61
C SER A 543 18.82 0.24 4.69
N THR A 544 18.37 0.79 3.56
CA THR A 544 17.34 1.82 3.53
C THR A 544 15.93 1.26 3.73
N GLY A 545 15.74 -0.06 3.60
CA GLY A 545 14.42 -0.69 3.66
C GLY A 545 13.57 -0.51 2.40
N TRP A 546 14.16 -0.08 1.29
CA TRP A 546 13.50 0.14 -0.01
C TRP A 546 14.12 -0.71 -1.12
N GLU A 547 13.31 -1.07 -2.11
CA GLU A 547 13.73 -1.78 -3.31
C GLU A 547 13.14 -1.15 -4.58
N VAL A 548 13.79 -1.37 -5.72
CA VAL A 548 13.31 -0.91 -7.03
C VAL A 548 12.28 -1.92 -7.55
N ASP A 549 11.07 -1.44 -7.80
CA ASP A 549 9.97 -2.23 -8.38
C ASP A 549 9.94 -2.10 -9.91
N ASN A 550 10.10 -0.89 -10.42
CA ASN A 550 9.99 -0.59 -11.85
C ASN A 550 10.78 0.68 -12.21
N ALA A 551 11.12 0.87 -13.48
CA ALA A 551 11.75 2.09 -13.98
C ALA A 551 11.38 2.37 -15.44
N TRP A 552 11.32 3.65 -15.81
CA TRP A 552 11.07 4.08 -17.17
C TRP A 552 11.72 5.41 -17.47
N VAL A 553 11.98 5.68 -18.75
CA VAL A 553 12.32 7.00 -19.25
C VAL A 553 11.35 7.38 -20.35
N SER A 554 10.64 8.50 -20.19
CA SER A 554 9.64 8.98 -21.14
C SER A 554 9.97 10.37 -21.69
N GLN A 555 9.46 10.62 -22.89
CA GLN A 555 9.40 11.95 -23.50
C GLN A 555 7.96 12.46 -23.42
N GLU A 556 7.76 13.60 -22.76
CA GLU A 556 6.45 14.20 -22.56
C GLU A 556 6.39 15.63 -23.12
N LEU A 557 5.17 16.09 -23.39
CA LEU A 557 4.90 17.46 -23.80
C LEU A 557 4.32 18.22 -22.61
N ALA A 558 5.14 19.06 -21.99
CA ALA A 558 4.71 19.92 -20.91
C ALA A 558 4.16 21.23 -21.49
N ARG A 559 2.95 21.60 -21.10
CA ARG A 559 2.36 22.92 -21.40
C ARG A 559 2.72 23.88 -20.28
N GLU A 560 3.20 25.08 -20.64
CA GLU A 560 3.38 26.15 -19.68
C GLU A 560 2.16 27.07 -19.69
N ARG A 561 1.61 27.39 -18.51
CA ARG A 561 0.73 28.55 -18.39
C ARG A 561 1.62 29.77 -18.55
N GLY A 562 1.40 30.53 -19.62
CA GLY A 562 2.11 31.78 -19.84
C GLY A 562 1.72 32.77 -18.75
N ASP A 563 2.40 32.74 -17.61
CA ASP A 563 2.21 33.66 -16.48
C ASP A 563 2.79 35.06 -16.82
N GLY A 564 2.48 35.58 -18.02
CA GLY A 564 2.93 36.89 -18.48
C GLY A 564 4.39 36.98 -18.93
N ALA A 565 5.06 35.88 -19.26
CA ALA A 565 6.47 35.92 -19.69
C ALA A 565 6.65 36.79 -20.95
N PRO A 566 7.59 37.77 -20.97
CA PRO A 566 7.76 38.73 -22.07
C PRO A 566 7.99 38.09 -23.43
N GLN A 567 8.64 36.92 -23.47
CA GLN A 567 8.91 36.17 -24.69
C GLN A 567 7.66 35.59 -25.40
N TYR A 568 6.51 35.59 -24.72
CA TYR A 568 5.22 35.16 -25.29
C TYR A 568 4.27 36.34 -25.59
N VAL A 569 4.69 37.58 -25.33
CA VAL A 569 3.93 38.77 -25.68
C VAL A 569 3.83 38.88 -27.20
N GLY A 570 2.61 38.89 -27.74
CA GLY A 570 2.34 38.87 -29.18
C GLY A 570 2.16 37.47 -29.80
N MET A 571 2.34 36.38 -29.04
CA MET A 571 1.90 35.05 -29.45
C MET A 571 0.40 34.89 -29.15
N THR A 572 -0.46 35.21 -30.12
CA THR A 572 -1.90 34.86 -30.08
C THR A 572 -2.09 33.47 -30.71
N GLY A 573 -2.34 32.44 -29.88
CA GLY A 573 -2.50 31.04 -30.32
C GLY A 573 -2.29 30.02 -29.18
N GLU A 574 -2.35 28.72 -29.50
CA GLU A 574 -2.03 27.64 -28.53
C GLU A 574 -0.66 27.87 -27.86
N GLN A 575 -0.64 27.79 -26.53
CA GLN A 575 0.57 27.99 -25.73
C GLN A 575 1.68 27.00 -26.10
N PRO A 576 2.96 27.39 -26.05
CA PRO A 576 4.05 26.54 -26.51
C PRO A 576 4.20 25.29 -25.65
N PHE A 577 4.17 24.12 -26.29
CA PHE A 577 4.55 22.86 -25.67
C PHE A 577 6.08 22.74 -25.62
N PHE A 578 6.61 22.19 -24.53
CA PHE A 578 8.03 21.91 -24.35
C PHE A 578 8.29 20.42 -24.34
N SER A 579 9.34 19.98 -25.04
CA SER A 579 9.84 18.62 -24.92
C SER A 579 10.46 18.46 -23.52
N THR A 580 9.95 17.50 -22.76
CA THR A 580 10.35 17.19 -21.39
C THR A 580 10.79 15.74 -21.33
N ILE A 581 11.92 15.46 -20.67
CA ILE A 581 12.38 14.10 -20.39
C ILE A 581 12.12 13.81 -18.91
N THR A 582 11.59 12.63 -18.65
CA THR A 582 11.30 12.15 -17.31
C THR A 582 11.93 10.77 -17.12
N LEU A 583 12.84 10.64 -16.15
CA LEU A 583 13.24 9.35 -15.60
C LEU A 583 12.43 9.12 -14.33
N GLY A 584 11.66 8.04 -14.28
CA GLY A 584 10.96 7.58 -13.08
C GLY A 584 11.47 6.22 -12.64
N VAL A 585 11.80 6.09 -11.36
CA VAL A 585 12.16 4.84 -10.68
C VAL A 585 11.14 4.63 -9.55
N LEU A 586 10.33 3.59 -9.68
CA LEU A 586 9.32 3.21 -8.71
C LEU A 586 9.99 2.41 -7.58
N LEU A 587 9.93 2.96 -6.38
CA LEU A 587 10.44 2.39 -5.16
C LEU A 587 9.29 1.79 -4.35
N LYS A 588 9.50 0.59 -3.80
CA LYS A 588 8.58 -0.05 -2.86
C LYS A 588 9.30 -0.43 -1.55
N PRO A 589 8.57 -0.56 -0.42
CA PRO A 589 9.16 -1.03 0.82
C PRO A 589 9.69 -2.46 0.66
N ALA A 590 10.86 -2.76 1.19
CA ALA A 590 11.45 -4.11 1.16
C ALA A 590 10.72 -5.10 2.09
N THR A 591 9.85 -4.60 2.98
CA THR A 591 8.96 -5.43 3.78
C THR A 591 7.79 -5.91 2.94
N ALA A 592 7.52 -7.22 2.95
CA ALA A 592 6.40 -7.80 2.23
C ALA A 592 5.09 -7.08 2.58
N THR A 593 4.47 -6.49 1.57
CA THR A 593 3.15 -5.87 1.67
C THR A 593 2.06 -6.93 1.48
N ALA A 594 0.81 -6.58 1.78
CA ALA A 594 -0.31 -7.51 1.60
C ALA A 594 -0.42 -7.99 0.13
N HIS A 595 -0.16 -7.09 -0.83
CA HIS A 595 -0.17 -7.37 -2.27
C HIS A 595 0.96 -8.30 -2.73
N ASP A 596 2.09 -8.33 -2.03
CA ASP A 596 3.18 -9.28 -2.36
C ASP A 596 2.81 -10.72 -1.98
N LEU A 597 1.94 -10.89 -0.98
CA LEU A 597 1.58 -12.20 -0.41
C LEU A 597 0.23 -12.74 -0.91
N ILE A 598 -0.70 -11.85 -1.23
CA ILE A 598 -2.09 -12.16 -1.57
C ILE A 598 -2.39 -11.59 -2.96
N PRO A 599 -2.63 -12.44 -3.98
CA PRO A 599 -3.05 -11.95 -5.29
C PRO A 599 -4.36 -11.15 -5.20
N ASP A 600 -4.49 -10.11 -6.02
CA ASP A 600 -5.60 -9.13 -5.94
C ASP A 600 -7.00 -9.79 -5.95
N GLU A 601 -7.15 -10.90 -6.66
CA GLU A 601 -8.40 -11.67 -6.75
C GLU A 601 -8.85 -12.26 -5.40
N PHE A 602 -7.93 -12.49 -4.46
CA PHE A 602 -8.25 -13.09 -3.16
C PHE A 602 -8.78 -12.09 -2.14
N PHE A 603 -8.53 -10.78 -2.30
CA PHE A 603 -9.06 -9.79 -1.38
C PHE A 603 -10.59 -9.81 -1.34
N VAL A 604 -11.26 -9.97 -2.49
CA VAL A 604 -12.72 -10.07 -2.55
C VAL A 604 -13.23 -11.26 -1.72
N TYR A 605 -12.58 -12.42 -1.81
CA TYR A 605 -12.96 -13.58 -1.01
C TYR A 605 -12.75 -13.31 0.48
N PHE A 606 -11.61 -12.73 0.88
CA PHE A 606 -11.35 -12.36 2.27
C PHE A 606 -12.36 -11.35 2.83
N ALA A 607 -12.88 -10.43 2.00
CA ALA A 607 -13.98 -9.55 2.41
C ALA A 607 -15.26 -10.35 2.68
N ILE A 608 -15.64 -11.28 1.81
CA ILE A 608 -16.83 -12.14 1.99
C ILE A 608 -16.72 -12.93 3.31
N PHE A 609 -15.57 -13.58 3.54
CA PHE A 609 -15.30 -14.30 4.78
C PHE A 609 -15.33 -13.38 6.01
N GLY A 610 -14.72 -12.20 5.92
CA GLY A 610 -14.73 -11.17 6.97
C GLY A 610 -16.14 -10.70 7.35
N VAL A 611 -17.01 -10.45 6.36
CA VAL A 611 -18.40 -10.05 6.56
C VAL A 611 -19.21 -11.18 7.21
N LEU A 612 -19.11 -12.41 6.69
CA LEU A 612 -19.81 -13.57 7.25
C LEU A 612 -19.39 -13.83 8.70
N GLY A 613 -18.09 -13.84 8.97
CA GLY A 613 -17.56 -14.04 10.31
C GLY A 613 -18.04 -12.97 11.30
N THR A 614 -18.08 -11.71 10.86
CA THR A 614 -18.62 -10.60 11.66
C THR A 614 -20.12 -10.74 11.90
N PHE A 615 -20.90 -11.11 10.89
CA PHE A 615 -22.33 -11.38 11.02
C PHE A 615 -22.60 -12.47 12.06
N PHE A 616 -21.92 -13.60 11.97
CA PHE A 616 -22.07 -14.69 12.95
C PHE A 616 -21.64 -14.26 14.35
N ALA A 617 -20.56 -13.46 14.50
CA ALA A 617 -20.17 -12.92 15.80
C ALA A 617 -21.25 -12.00 16.41
N ILE A 618 -21.93 -11.19 15.59
CA ILE A 618 -23.04 -10.34 16.05
C ILE A 618 -24.24 -11.21 16.47
N VAL A 619 -24.59 -12.22 15.67
CA VAL A 619 -25.69 -13.15 15.97
C VAL A 619 -25.46 -13.84 17.33
N LEU A 620 -24.22 -14.27 17.60
CA LEU A 620 -23.85 -14.87 18.88
C LEU A 620 -24.02 -13.92 20.08
N ASP A 621 -23.90 -12.61 19.89
CA ASP A 621 -24.06 -11.61 20.95
C ASP A 621 -25.53 -11.20 21.18
N THR A 622 -26.40 -11.25 20.16
CA THR A 622 -27.82 -10.88 20.31
C THR A 622 -28.60 -11.83 21.23
N ARG A 623 -28.12 -13.05 21.40
CA ARG A 623 -28.70 -14.08 22.27
C ARG A 623 -27.96 -14.08 23.60
N LYS A 624 -28.67 -13.84 24.73
CA LYS A 624 -28.13 -13.86 26.12
C LYS A 624 -27.67 -15.26 26.54
N TRP A 625 -26.68 -15.80 25.87
CA TRP A 625 -26.28 -17.19 25.99
C TRP A 625 -25.08 -17.36 26.93
N THR A 626 -24.91 -18.60 27.38
CA THR A 626 -23.94 -19.00 28.41
C THR A 626 -22.50 -18.53 28.16
N ARG A 627 -21.64 -18.56 29.19
CA ARG A 627 -20.27 -18.00 29.16
C ARG A 627 -19.39 -18.46 27.98
N GLN A 628 -19.60 -19.67 27.47
CA GLN A 628 -18.82 -20.19 26.35
C GLN A 628 -19.16 -19.48 25.02
N TRP A 629 -20.40 -19.01 24.81
CA TRP A 629 -20.80 -18.37 23.56
C TRP A 629 -20.14 -17.03 23.29
N ALA A 630 -19.91 -16.21 24.31
CA ALA A 630 -19.19 -14.97 24.08
C ALA A 630 -17.65 -15.15 23.95
N LEU A 631 -17.08 -16.30 24.36
CA LEU A 631 -15.70 -16.65 23.97
C LEU A 631 -15.65 -16.91 22.46
N HIS A 632 -16.59 -17.70 21.93
CA HIS A 632 -16.71 -17.98 20.50
C HIS A 632 -16.95 -16.71 19.67
N SER A 633 -17.84 -15.82 20.10
CA SER A 633 -18.07 -14.51 19.47
C SER A 633 -16.78 -13.67 19.42
N TRP A 634 -16.03 -13.63 20.53
CA TRP A 634 -14.75 -12.91 20.58
C TRP A 634 -13.70 -13.52 19.64
N LEU A 635 -13.57 -14.84 19.59
CA LEU A 635 -12.65 -15.53 18.66
C LEU A 635 -12.98 -15.20 17.21
N LEU A 636 -14.26 -15.20 16.83
CA LEU A 636 -14.68 -14.81 15.48
C LEU A 636 -14.29 -13.36 15.16
N ARG A 637 -14.45 -12.42 16.11
CA ARG A 637 -14.07 -11.02 15.89
C ARG A 637 -12.56 -10.85 15.72
N VAL A 638 -11.77 -11.51 16.56
CA VAL A 638 -10.29 -11.44 16.48
C VAL A 638 -9.78 -12.00 15.15
N MET A 639 -10.44 -13.02 14.60
CA MET A 639 -10.04 -13.60 13.32
C MET A 639 -10.54 -12.78 12.12
N PHE A 640 -11.80 -12.37 12.12
CA PHE A 640 -12.46 -11.83 10.92
C PHE A 640 -12.43 -10.31 10.79
N TRP A 641 -12.32 -9.54 11.88
CA TRP A 641 -12.24 -8.07 11.78
C TRP A 641 -10.91 -7.59 11.17
N PRO A 642 -9.73 -8.11 11.59
CA PRO A 642 -8.47 -7.83 10.90
C PRO A 642 -8.48 -8.24 9.43
N LEU A 643 -9.05 -9.41 9.12
CA LEU A 643 -9.17 -9.90 7.75
C LEU A 643 -10.04 -8.98 6.89
N LEU A 644 -11.17 -8.51 7.44
CA LEU A 644 -12.07 -7.57 6.77
C LEU A 644 -11.40 -6.21 6.55
N LEU A 645 -10.71 -5.67 7.56
CA LEU A 645 -9.98 -4.41 7.44
C LEU A 645 -8.85 -4.53 6.41
N LEU A 646 -8.09 -5.62 6.44
CA LEU A 646 -7.02 -5.89 5.48
C LEU A 646 -7.57 -5.91 4.05
N SER A 647 -8.66 -6.64 3.82
CA SER A 647 -9.25 -6.76 2.48
C SER A 647 -9.89 -5.46 1.99
N CYS A 648 -10.88 -4.93 2.72
CA CYS A 648 -11.60 -3.74 2.29
C CYS A 648 -10.68 -2.51 2.24
N GLY A 649 -9.72 -2.41 3.17
CA GLY A 649 -8.76 -1.32 3.21
C GLY A 649 -7.85 -1.31 1.99
N ASN A 650 -7.22 -2.43 1.65
CA ASN A 650 -6.34 -2.51 0.46
C ASN A 650 -7.11 -2.25 -0.83
N MET A 651 -8.27 -2.87 -1.03
CA MET A 651 -9.11 -2.62 -2.21
C MET A 651 -9.51 -1.14 -2.34
N SER A 652 -9.83 -0.48 -1.21
CA SER A 652 -10.19 0.94 -1.19
C SER A 652 -9.00 1.83 -1.49
N LEU A 653 -7.82 1.49 -1.00
CA LEU A 653 -6.58 2.21 -1.30
C LEU A 653 -6.21 2.06 -2.77
N ASP A 654 -6.24 0.87 -3.35
CA ASP A 654 -5.93 0.66 -4.76
C ASP A 654 -6.85 1.48 -5.66
N TRP A 655 -8.15 1.48 -5.36
CA TRP A 655 -9.11 2.32 -6.04
C TRP A 655 -8.81 3.82 -5.85
N ALA A 656 -8.42 4.24 -4.65
CA ALA A 656 -8.07 5.62 -4.35
C ALA A 656 -6.82 6.09 -5.11
N PHE A 657 -5.75 5.29 -5.13
CA PHE A 657 -4.54 5.61 -5.90
C PHE A 657 -4.80 5.66 -7.41
N ALA A 658 -5.78 4.90 -7.90
CA ALA A 658 -6.14 4.90 -9.31
C ALA A 658 -7.04 6.08 -9.73
N ASN A 659 -7.84 6.65 -8.81
CA ASN A 659 -8.94 7.56 -9.17
C ASN A 659 -8.97 8.90 -8.40
N LEU A 660 -8.25 9.05 -7.29
CA LEU A 660 -8.31 10.22 -6.41
C LEU A 660 -7.03 11.06 -6.44
N THR A 661 -7.15 12.31 -5.98
CA THR A 661 -6.00 13.23 -5.87
C THR A 661 -5.05 12.83 -4.74
N PRO A 662 -3.75 13.16 -4.83
CA PRO A 662 -2.76 12.76 -3.82
C PRO A 662 -3.12 13.12 -2.37
N ASN A 663 -3.71 14.31 -2.15
CA ASN A 663 -4.11 14.75 -0.80
C ASN A 663 -5.26 13.93 -0.23
N THR A 664 -6.25 13.58 -1.06
CA THR A 664 -7.37 12.73 -0.65
C THR A 664 -6.88 11.32 -0.34
N THR A 665 -5.99 10.78 -1.17
CA THR A 665 -5.38 9.47 -0.97
C THR A 665 -4.57 9.42 0.33
N ARG A 666 -3.77 10.45 0.65
CA ARG A 666 -3.05 10.55 1.93
C ARG A 666 -4.01 10.50 3.13
N THR A 667 -5.15 11.17 3.04
CA THR A 667 -6.16 11.15 4.10
C THR A 667 -6.73 9.75 4.31
N LEU A 668 -7.05 9.03 3.21
CA LEU A 668 -7.55 7.66 3.28
C LEU A 668 -6.52 6.69 3.86
N VAL A 669 -5.24 6.87 3.54
CA VAL A 669 -4.13 6.13 4.14
C VAL A 669 -4.11 6.35 5.65
N THR A 670 -4.13 7.60 6.12
CA THR A 670 -4.14 7.92 7.56
C THR A 670 -5.34 7.32 8.26
N VAL A 671 -6.53 7.32 7.63
CA VAL A 671 -7.73 6.67 8.16
C VAL A 671 -7.53 5.16 8.25
N TYR A 672 -7.05 4.52 7.18
CA TYR A 672 -6.78 3.08 7.15
C TYR A 672 -5.81 2.64 8.25
N GLU A 673 -4.68 3.33 8.41
CA GLU A 673 -3.70 3.02 9.45
C GLU A 673 -4.24 3.29 10.86
N SER A 674 -5.05 4.33 11.04
CA SER A 674 -5.71 4.63 12.32
C SER A 674 -6.74 3.55 12.71
N LEU A 675 -7.43 2.97 11.72
CA LEU A 675 -8.40 1.90 11.98
C LEU A 675 -7.76 0.65 12.59
N TRP A 676 -6.50 0.32 12.24
CA TRP A 676 -5.77 -0.79 12.87
C TRP A 676 -5.61 -0.60 14.38
N TRP A 677 -5.27 0.61 14.82
CA TRP A 677 -5.15 0.96 16.24
C TRP A 677 -6.49 0.94 16.96
N ILE A 678 -7.53 1.53 16.35
CA ILE A 678 -8.87 1.61 16.95
C ILE A 678 -9.50 0.22 17.08
N ILE A 679 -9.43 -0.60 16.03
CA ILE A 679 -9.97 -1.96 16.05
C ILE A 679 -9.19 -2.82 17.05
N GLY A 680 -7.86 -2.71 17.08
CA GLY A 680 -7.02 -3.40 18.06
C GLY A 680 -7.41 -3.08 19.50
N ALA A 681 -7.54 -1.79 19.83
CA ALA A 681 -7.94 -1.33 21.16
C ALA A 681 -9.34 -1.81 21.54
N TRP A 682 -10.29 -1.79 20.60
CA TRP A 682 -11.64 -2.26 20.84
C TRP A 682 -11.72 -3.78 21.05
N LEU A 683 -10.97 -4.58 20.28
CA LEU A 683 -10.89 -6.03 20.45
C LEU A 683 -10.28 -6.40 21.80
N PHE A 684 -9.25 -5.65 22.22
CA PHE A 684 -8.61 -5.83 23.53
C PHE A 684 -9.53 -5.41 24.69
N ASP A 685 -10.27 -4.31 24.56
CA ASP A 685 -11.28 -3.91 25.55
C ASP A 685 -12.35 -4.99 25.73
N LYS A 686 -12.84 -5.57 24.63
CA LYS A 686 -13.77 -6.71 24.68
C LYS A 686 -13.14 -7.92 25.36
N ALA A 687 -11.86 -8.21 25.10
CA ALA A 687 -11.13 -9.28 25.78
C ALA A 687 -11.05 -9.04 27.30
N VAL A 688 -10.64 -7.84 27.73
CA VAL A 688 -10.53 -7.47 29.14
C VAL A 688 -11.89 -7.55 29.84
N ARG A 689 -12.95 -7.00 29.24
CA ARG A 689 -14.32 -7.11 29.77
C ARG A 689 -14.75 -8.56 29.95
N ARG A 690 -14.46 -9.41 28.97
CA ARG A 690 -14.91 -10.79 28.97
C ARG A 690 -14.10 -11.70 29.90
N PHE A 691 -12.78 -11.64 29.81
CA PHE A 691 -11.88 -12.58 30.48
C PHE A 691 -11.50 -12.14 31.88
N ILE A 692 -11.42 -10.83 32.14
CA ILE A 692 -11.03 -10.29 33.44
C ILE A 692 -12.27 -9.89 34.23
N TRP A 693 -13.01 -8.90 33.74
CA TRP A 693 -14.08 -8.29 34.52
C TRP A 693 -15.24 -9.25 34.81
N GLU A 694 -15.83 -9.87 33.78
CA GLU A 694 -16.95 -10.80 33.97
C GLU A 694 -16.53 -12.07 34.73
N THR A 695 -15.29 -12.54 34.56
CA THR A 695 -14.76 -13.65 35.35
C THR A 695 -14.66 -13.31 36.83
N LEU A 696 -14.19 -12.09 37.14
CA LEU A 696 -14.11 -11.60 38.52
C LEU A 696 -15.51 -11.46 39.12
N GLU A 697 -16.47 -10.91 38.38
CA GLU A 697 -17.86 -10.79 38.81
C GLU A 697 -18.49 -12.14 39.12
N TYR A 698 -18.21 -13.15 38.29
CA TYR A 698 -18.70 -14.51 38.49
C TYR A 698 -18.10 -15.17 39.74
N ARG A 699 -16.77 -15.12 39.92
CA ARG A 699 -16.10 -15.75 41.07
C ARG A 699 -16.46 -15.07 42.39
N THR A 700 -16.57 -13.74 42.38
CA THR A 700 -16.82 -12.95 43.60
C THR A 700 -18.32 -12.77 43.89
N LYS A 701 -19.20 -13.11 42.94
CA LYS A 701 -20.66 -12.81 42.96
C LYS A 701 -20.97 -11.32 43.20
N ARG A 702 -20.01 -10.43 42.93
CA ARG A 702 -20.13 -8.98 43.11
C ARG A 702 -19.91 -8.30 41.76
N LYS A 703 -20.76 -7.33 41.42
CA LYS A 703 -20.57 -6.56 40.18
C LYS A 703 -19.34 -5.66 40.32
N VAL A 704 -18.49 -5.65 39.30
CA VAL A 704 -17.37 -4.73 39.19
C VAL A 704 -17.95 -3.36 38.87
N PRO A 705 -17.55 -2.30 39.60
CA PRO A 705 -18.02 -0.95 39.33
C PRO A 705 -17.79 -0.54 37.87
N ASN A 706 -18.80 0.05 37.22
CA ASN A 706 -18.70 0.52 35.84
C ASN A 706 -17.54 1.49 35.62
N VAL A 707 -17.18 2.24 36.67
CA VAL A 707 -16.03 3.15 36.69
C VAL A 707 -14.72 2.41 36.39
N MET A 708 -14.50 1.21 36.94
CA MET A 708 -13.29 0.42 36.67
C MET A 708 -13.24 -0.06 35.22
N LYS A 709 -14.38 -0.52 34.69
CA LYS A 709 -14.49 -0.92 33.28
C LYS A 709 -14.24 0.26 32.35
N PHE A 710 -14.76 1.44 32.69
CA PHE A 710 -14.55 2.68 31.95
C PHE A 710 -13.07 3.10 31.96
N PHE A 711 -12.40 3.07 33.12
CA PHE A 711 -10.97 3.41 33.20
C PHE A 711 -10.10 2.46 32.37
N THR A 712 -10.39 1.16 32.34
CA THR A 712 -9.66 0.24 31.44
C THR A 712 -9.88 0.56 29.97
N SER A 713 -11.12 0.84 29.56
CA SER A 713 -11.39 1.21 28.17
C SER A 713 -10.69 2.53 27.82
N LEU A 714 -10.78 3.54 28.69
CA LEU A 714 -10.16 4.84 28.50
C LEU A 714 -8.65 4.70 28.32
N LEU A 715 -7.97 3.91 29.16
CA LEU A 715 -6.54 3.68 29.06
C LEU A 715 -6.16 3.02 27.72
N LEU A 716 -6.91 2.01 27.29
CA LEU A 716 -6.65 1.31 26.02
C LEU A 716 -6.81 2.23 24.81
N PHE A 717 -7.86 3.07 24.80
CA PHE A 717 -8.06 4.03 23.71
C PHE A 717 -7.05 5.18 23.76
N LEU A 718 -6.60 5.64 24.94
CA LEU A 718 -5.52 6.61 25.05
C LEU A 718 -4.20 6.05 24.51
N LEU A 719 -3.89 4.78 24.80
CA LEU A 719 -2.73 4.10 24.22
C LEU A 719 -2.84 3.99 22.69
N ALA A 720 -4.04 3.70 22.18
CA ALA A 720 -4.30 3.68 20.74
C ALA A 720 -4.10 5.05 20.10
N ILE A 721 -4.62 6.12 20.71
CA ILE A 721 -4.44 7.51 20.24
C ILE A 721 -2.96 7.91 20.28
N ALA A 722 -2.24 7.53 21.33
CA ALA A 722 -0.80 7.75 21.43
C ALA A 722 -0.04 7.00 20.32
N GLY A 723 -0.42 5.74 20.06
CA GLY A 723 0.12 4.94 18.95
C GLY A 723 -0.17 5.56 17.59
N ILE A 724 -1.40 6.02 17.35
CA ILE A 724 -1.77 6.75 16.11
C ILE A 724 -0.91 8.00 15.97
N THR A 725 -0.77 8.80 17.03
CA THR A 725 0.03 10.03 17.00
C THR A 725 1.50 9.74 16.71
N ALA A 726 2.07 8.71 17.34
CA ALA A 726 3.47 8.35 17.22
C ALA A 726 3.82 7.63 15.90
N PHE A 727 2.97 6.73 15.43
CA PHE A 727 3.28 5.85 14.28
C PHE A 727 2.58 6.26 12.98
N VAL A 728 1.34 6.76 13.06
CA VAL A 728 0.57 7.18 11.87
C VAL A 728 0.88 8.63 11.51
N PHE A 729 0.91 9.53 12.50
CA PHE A 729 1.27 10.94 12.28
C PHE A 729 2.77 11.21 12.43
N ASN A 730 3.55 10.23 12.88
CA ASN A 730 4.99 10.34 13.14
C ASN A 730 5.36 11.55 14.01
N GLN A 731 4.49 11.89 14.97
CA GLN A 731 4.67 13.03 15.87
C GLN A 731 5.30 12.57 17.18
N ALA A 732 6.27 13.35 17.67
CA ALA A 732 6.91 13.08 18.95
C ALA A 732 5.90 13.28 20.11
N LEU A 733 5.71 12.23 20.91
CA LEU A 733 4.83 12.28 22.10
C LEU A 733 5.43 13.06 23.27
N THR A 734 6.67 13.55 23.16
CA THR A 734 7.44 14.15 24.27
C THR A 734 6.73 15.33 24.91
N SER A 735 6.11 16.21 24.09
CA SER A 735 5.37 17.38 24.59
C SER A 735 4.07 17.00 25.29
N LEU A 736 3.36 15.99 24.77
CA LEU A 736 2.14 15.46 25.37
C LEU A 736 2.43 14.72 26.68
N LEU A 737 3.52 13.94 26.72
CA LEU A 737 3.98 13.23 27.91
C LEU A 737 4.46 14.20 29.01
N ALA A 738 5.20 15.25 28.64
CA ALA A 738 5.66 16.25 29.59
C ALA A 738 4.49 16.99 30.28
N THR A 739 3.46 17.37 29.52
CA THR A 739 2.27 18.07 30.07
C THR A 739 1.34 17.13 30.84
N SER A 740 1.19 15.89 30.39
CA SER A 740 0.36 14.88 31.08
C SER A 740 0.95 14.39 32.41
N GLY A 741 2.26 14.52 32.64
CA GLY A 741 2.90 14.15 33.91
C GLY A 741 2.32 14.90 35.12
N VAL A 742 2.06 16.21 34.98
CA VAL A 742 1.44 17.03 36.04
C VAL A 742 0.01 16.58 36.32
N PHE A 743 -0.76 16.32 35.27
CA PHE A 743 -2.14 15.84 35.40
C PHE A 743 -2.20 14.44 36.04
N ALA A 744 -1.32 13.53 35.62
CA ALA A 744 -1.20 12.19 36.20
C ALA A 744 -0.81 12.25 37.68
N MET A 745 0.03 13.20 38.08
CA MET A 745 0.39 13.43 39.48
C MET A 745 -0.82 13.89 40.30
N VAL A 746 -1.60 14.87 39.82
CA VAL A 746 -2.81 15.35 40.50
C VAL A 746 -3.85 14.23 40.65
N VAL A 747 -4.12 13.49 39.57
CA VAL A 747 -5.04 12.33 39.60
C VAL A 747 -4.50 11.24 40.52
N GLY A 748 -3.19 10.98 40.48
CA GLY A 748 -2.50 10.04 41.36
C GLY A 748 -2.71 10.37 42.84
N PHE A 749 -2.54 11.64 43.23
CA PHE A 749 -2.81 12.10 44.60
C PHE A 749 -4.28 11.94 44.98
N ALA A 750 -5.22 12.27 44.08
CA ALA A 750 -6.65 12.13 44.35
C ALA A 750 -7.08 10.67 44.56
N VAL A 751 -6.42 9.72 43.88
CA VAL A 751 -6.77 8.29 43.93
C VAL A 751 -5.90 7.50 44.92
N GLN A 752 -4.79 8.07 45.41
CA GLN A 752 -3.82 7.42 46.31
C GLN A 752 -4.48 6.67 47.47
N ALA A 753 -5.38 7.34 48.21
CA ALA A 753 -6.07 6.72 49.36
C ALA A 753 -6.98 5.56 48.95
N ASN A 754 -7.61 5.63 47.77
CA ASN A 754 -8.44 4.54 47.27
C ASN A 754 -7.60 3.34 46.86
N ILE A 755 -6.47 3.57 46.19
CA ILE A 755 -5.51 2.52 45.80
C ILE A 755 -4.93 1.84 47.04
N ALA A 756 -4.52 2.61 48.06
CA ALA A 756 -4.03 2.07 49.32
C ALA A 756 -5.04 1.10 49.96
N ASN A 757 -6.33 1.47 49.99
CA ASN A 757 -7.38 0.58 50.50
C ASN A 757 -7.53 -0.72 49.68
N VAL A 758 -7.34 -0.67 48.36
CA VAL A 758 -7.40 -1.88 47.52
C VAL A 758 -6.21 -2.80 47.83
N PHE A 759 -5.00 -2.25 47.85
CA PHE A 759 -3.79 -3.03 48.15
C PHE A 759 -3.84 -3.64 49.55
N SER A 760 -4.24 -2.86 50.56
CA SER A 760 -4.43 -3.40 51.92
C SER A 760 -5.52 -4.48 51.95
N GLY A 761 -6.58 -4.36 51.14
CA GLY A 761 -7.58 -5.42 51.00
C GLY A 761 -7.02 -6.72 50.41
N ILE A 762 -6.13 -6.60 49.41
CA ILE A 762 -5.43 -7.76 48.82
C ILE A 762 -4.49 -8.39 49.85
N ILE A 763 -3.69 -7.58 50.54
CA ILE A 763 -2.73 -8.03 51.56
C ILE A 763 -3.45 -8.75 52.71
N LEU A 764 -4.51 -8.16 53.26
CA LEU A 764 -5.33 -8.79 54.30
C LEU A 764 -5.93 -10.14 53.86
N ASN A 765 -6.21 -10.31 52.57
CA ASN A 765 -6.72 -11.59 52.03
C ASN A 765 -5.61 -12.64 51.84
N ILE A 766 -4.39 -12.20 51.54
CA ILE A 766 -3.21 -13.06 51.32
C ILE A 766 -2.62 -13.49 52.67
N GLU A 767 -2.29 -12.55 53.55
CA GLU A 767 -1.64 -12.81 54.84
C GLU A 767 -2.62 -13.39 55.86
N ARG A 768 -3.93 -13.10 55.70
CA ARG A 768 -5.02 -13.58 56.57
C ARG A 768 -4.72 -13.46 58.07
N PRO A 769 -4.34 -12.28 58.58
CA PRO A 769 -4.10 -12.08 60.02
C PRO A 769 -5.36 -12.32 60.87
N PHE A 770 -6.54 -12.31 60.23
CA PHE A 770 -7.83 -12.75 60.76
C PHE A 770 -8.72 -13.18 59.59
N LYS A 771 -9.76 -13.97 59.90
CA LYS A 771 -10.73 -14.49 58.95
C LYS A 771 -12.13 -13.95 59.24
N VAL A 772 -13.01 -14.02 58.24
CA VAL A 772 -14.44 -13.76 58.45
C VAL A 772 -14.96 -14.78 59.47
N GLY A 773 -15.57 -14.28 60.54
CA GLY A 773 -16.01 -15.07 61.69
C GLY A 773 -15.14 -14.86 62.94
N ASP A 774 -13.92 -14.36 62.81
CA ASP A 774 -13.03 -14.12 63.95
C ASP A 774 -13.50 -12.91 64.77
N TYR A 775 -13.40 -13.03 66.09
CA TYR A 775 -13.46 -11.92 67.02
C TYR A 775 -12.10 -11.25 67.12
N ILE A 776 -12.08 -9.96 66.80
CA ILE A 776 -10.87 -9.14 66.82
C ILE A 776 -11.12 -7.83 67.57
N LYS A 777 -10.04 -7.24 68.05
CA LYS A 777 -10.04 -5.87 68.57
C LYS A 777 -9.12 -5.03 67.70
N ILE A 778 -9.69 -3.99 67.11
CA ILE A 778 -8.95 -2.99 66.34
C ILE A 778 -9.19 -1.63 67.00
N ASN A 779 -8.12 -1.02 67.49
CA ASN A 779 -8.18 0.19 68.32
C ASN A 779 -9.15 -0.02 69.52
N ASN A 780 -10.23 0.75 69.60
CA ASN A 780 -11.25 0.65 70.66
C ASN A 780 -12.49 -0.18 70.26
N ILE A 781 -12.50 -0.79 69.07
CA ILE A 781 -13.65 -1.56 68.58
C ILE A 781 -13.38 -3.05 68.78
N ILE A 782 -14.21 -3.71 69.58
CA ILE A 782 -14.21 -5.16 69.78
C ILE A 782 -15.46 -5.73 69.10
N GLY A 783 -15.29 -6.74 68.26
CA GLY A 783 -16.40 -7.35 67.55
C GLY A 783 -16.01 -8.49 66.62
N GLN A 784 -17.01 -9.08 65.97
CA GLN A 784 -16.83 -10.17 65.02
C GLN A 784 -16.69 -9.64 63.59
N VAL A 785 -15.69 -10.12 62.84
CA VAL A 785 -15.55 -9.80 61.42
C VAL A 785 -16.66 -10.48 60.62
N LYS A 786 -17.54 -9.69 60.00
CA LYS A 786 -18.64 -10.19 59.17
C LYS A 786 -18.31 -10.28 57.70
N ASP A 787 -17.49 -9.36 57.19
CA ASP A 787 -17.14 -9.32 55.77
C ASP A 787 -15.83 -8.55 55.56
N ILE A 788 -15.01 -9.02 54.64
CA ILE A 788 -13.82 -8.31 54.16
C ILE A 788 -14.06 -8.04 52.67
N THR A 789 -14.34 -6.80 52.33
CA THR A 789 -14.52 -6.36 50.94
C THR A 789 -13.19 -5.89 50.35
N TRP A 790 -13.18 -5.59 49.05
CA TRP A 790 -11.98 -5.08 48.37
C TRP A 790 -11.51 -3.70 48.89
N ARG A 791 -12.36 -2.94 49.62
CA ARG A 791 -12.00 -1.62 50.16
C ARG A 791 -12.20 -1.47 51.68
N THR A 792 -13.09 -2.26 52.27
CA THR A 792 -13.45 -2.13 53.69
C THR A 792 -13.62 -3.48 54.40
N THR A 793 -13.22 -3.55 55.66
CA THR A 793 -13.53 -4.64 56.61
C THR A 793 -14.73 -4.23 57.44
N ARG A 794 -15.73 -5.11 57.54
CA ARG A 794 -16.95 -4.90 58.30
C ARG A 794 -16.93 -5.74 59.57
N ILE A 795 -17.09 -5.09 60.70
CA ILE A 795 -17.03 -5.68 62.04
C ILE A 795 -18.38 -5.42 62.71
N GLU A 796 -19.03 -6.46 63.23
CA GLU A 796 -20.17 -6.34 64.12
C GLU A 796 -19.65 -6.17 65.54
N SER A 797 -19.79 -4.98 66.12
CA SER A 797 -19.41 -4.72 67.50
C SER A 797 -20.25 -5.53 68.48
N ASN A 798 -19.75 -5.75 69.69
CA ASN A 798 -20.49 -6.42 70.77
C ASN A 798 -21.84 -5.75 71.09
N ASP A 799 -21.99 -4.45 70.79
CA ASP A 799 -23.24 -3.69 70.93
C ASP A 799 -24.23 -3.92 69.75
N GLY A 800 -23.91 -4.83 68.82
CA GLY A 800 -24.72 -5.17 67.66
C GLY A 800 -24.60 -4.21 66.47
N GLN A 801 -23.67 -3.25 66.50
CA GLN A 801 -23.49 -2.25 65.45
C GLN A 801 -22.53 -2.73 64.34
N MET A 802 -22.89 -2.51 63.07
CA MET A 802 -22.03 -2.81 61.92
C MET A 802 -21.07 -1.65 61.60
N VAL A 803 -19.80 -1.82 61.98
CA VAL A 803 -18.74 -0.84 61.76
C VAL A 803 -17.95 -1.19 60.49
N SER A 804 -17.90 -0.28 59.53
CA SER A 804 -17.13 -0.45 58.29
C SER A 804 -15.85 0.37 58.34
N LEU A 805 -14.70 -0.30 58.40
CA LEU A 805 -13.39 0.33 58.41
C LEU A 805 -12.72 0.19 57.05
N ALA A 806 -12.00 1.22 56.62
CA ALA A 806 -11.22 1.17 55.39
C ALA A 806 -10.04 0.19 55.56
N ASN A 807 -9.75 -0.63 54.55
CA ASN A 807 -8.75 -1.69 54.65
C ASN A 807 -7.35 -1.15 54.97
N SER A 808 -6.97 0.02 54.45
CA SER A 808 -5.70 0.69 54.80
C SER A 808 -5.61 0.96 56.30
N LYS A 809 -6.64 1.58 56.86
CA LYS A 809 -6.75 1.82 58.31
C LYS A 809 -6.72 0.53 59.12
N VAL A 810 -7.33 -0.54 58.64
CA VAL A 810 -7.33 -1.85 59.33
C VAL A 810 -5.94 -2.47 59.33
N SER A 811 -5.25 -2.40 58.20
CA SER A 811 -3.88 -2.91 58.05
C SER A 811 -2.84 -2.11 58.83
N GLU A 812 -3.06 -0.80 59.00
CA GLU A 812 -2.17 0.11 59.75
C GLU A 812 -2.47 0.13 61.26
N SER A 813 -3.68 -0.28 61.67
CA SER A 813 -4.08 -0.24 63.08
C SER A 813 -3.50 -1.42 63.87
N PHE A 814 -3.22 -1.19 65.15
CA PHE A 814 -2.93 -2.27 66.08
C PHE A 814 -4.15 -3.19 66.24
N MET A 815 -3.96 -4.48 65.97
CA MET A 815 -5.02 -5.50 65.94
C MET A 815 -4.67 -6.68 66.85
N GLU A 816 -5.57 -7.01 67.76
CA GLU A 816 -5.51 -8.22 68.59
C GLU A 816 -6.53 -9.24 68.09
N ASN A 817 -6.09 -10.44 67.71
CA ASN A 817 -6.99 -11.52 67.32
C ASN A 817 -7.36 -12.38 68.53
N TYR A 818 -8.63 -12.34 68.95
CA TYR A 818 -9.12 -13.13 70.09
C TYR A 818 -9.65 -14.52 69.69
N SER A 819 -9.45 -14.92 68.42
CA SER A 819 -9.88 -16.23 67.89
C SER A 819 -8.69 -17.15 67.63
N GLU A 820 -7.51 -16.60 67.38
CA GLU A 820 -6.27 -17.35 67.14
C GLU A 820 -5.32 -17.21 68.35
N ILE A 821 -5.62 -17.95 69.42
CA ILE A 821 -4.87 -17.88 70.68
C ILE A 821 -4.37 -19.30 71.04
N PRO A 822 -3.16 -19.69 70.60
CA PRO A 822 -2.67 -21.07 70.68
C PRO A 822 -2.68 -21.66 72.10
N HIS A 823 -2.42 -20.82 73.11
CA HIS A 823 -2.33 -21.23 74.51
C HIS A 823 -3.45 -20.64 75.38
N GLY A 824 -4.56 -20.16 74.81
CA GLY A 824 -5.64 -19.51 75.56
C GLY A 824 -5.28 -18.12 76.15
N ILE A 825 -6.31 -17.38 76.57
CA ILE A 825 -6.17 -16.01 77.11
C ILE A 825 -5.69 -16.09 78.56
N ALA A 826 -4.52 -15.52 78.85
CA ALA A 826 -4.06 -15.34 80.22
C ALA A 826 -4.96 -14.35 80.97
N ALA A 827 -5.38 -14.76 82.16
CA ALA A 827 -6.18 -13.97 83.07
C ALA A 827 -5.62 -14.14 84.48
N GLU A 828 -5.71 -13.07 85.25
CA GLU A 828 -5.31 -13.05 86.65
C GLU A 828 -6.49 -12.55 87.47
N THR A 829 -6.82 -13.27 88.53
CA THR A 829 -7.75 -12.80 89.55
C THR A 829 -6.98 -12.59 90.85
N VAL A 830 -7.06 -11.37 91.36
CA VAL A 830 -6.42 -10.99 92.63
C VAL A 830 -7.41 -11.17 93.76
N ILE A 831 -6.97 -11.79 94.86
CA ILE A 831 -7.75 -12.08 96.06
C ILE A 831 -6.99 -11.48 97.25
N HIS A 832 -7.68 -10.72 98.09
CA HIS A 832 -7.11 -10.07 99.28
C HIS A 832 -7.67 -10.68 100.56
N THR A 833 -6.79 -11.02 101.49
CA THR A 833 -7.15 -11.54 102.82
C THR A 833 -6.43 -10.76 103.93
N PRO A 834 -6.89 -10.86 105.18
CA PRO A 834 -6.13 -10.39 106.34
C PRO A 834 -4.73 -11.01 106.38
N HIS A 835 -3.75 -10.27 106.92
CA HIS A 835 -2.33 -10.67 106.92
C HIS A 835 -1.99 -11.72 107.98
N ASP A 836 -2.91 -12.01 108.90
CA ASP A 836 -2.81 -12.99 109.98
C ASP A 836 -3.27 -14.40 109.57
N VAL A 837 -3.70 -14.57 108.30
CA VAL A 837 -4.11 -15.88 107.75
C VAL A 837 -2.89 -16.64 107.22
N ASP A 838 -2.87 -17.96 107.41
CA ASP A 838 -1.84 -18.83 106.84
C ASP A 838 -1.87 -18.78 105.30
N ALA A 839 -0.78 -18.28 104.72
CA ALA A 839 -0.65 -18.12 103.28
C ALA A 839 -0.69 -19.47 102.53
N HIS A 840 -0.24 -20.56 103.14
CA HIS A 840 -0.31 -21.89 102.52
C HIS A 840 -1.75 -22.36 102.38
N GLN A 841 -2.56 -22.19 103.43
CA GLN A 841 -3.97 -22.54 103.42
C GLN A 841 -4.77 -21.78 102.35
N VAL A 842 -4.49 -20.48 102.18
CA VAL A 842 -5.17 -19.65 101.17
C VAL A 842 -4.74 -20.04 99.75
N VAL A 843 -3.45 -20.34 99.53
CA VAL A 843 -2.94 -20.82 98.24
C VAL A 843 -3.62 -22.14 97.85
N ASP A 844 -3.79 -23.07 98.78
CA ASP A 844 -4.46 -24.35 98.52
C ASP A 844 -5.94 -24.18 98.14
N ILE A 845 -6.68 -23.30 98.83
CA ILE A 845 -8.08 -22.99 98.50
C ILE A 845 -8.20 -22.36 97.11
N ILE A 846 -7.27 -21.50 96.73
CA ILE A 846 -7.25 -20.88 95.40
C ILE A 846 -6.88 -21.92 94.33
N ASN A 847 -5.92 -22.81 94.60
CA ASN A 847 -5.58 -23.92 93.70
C ASN A 847 -6.79 -24.87 93.51
N ASP A 848 -7.54 -25.16 94.57
CA ASP A 848 -8.78 -25.92 94.48
C ASP A 848 -9.85 -25.20 93.65
N ALA A 849 -10.00 -23.88 93.82
CA ALA A 849 -10.93 -23.09 93.02
C ALA A 849 -10.58 -23.12 91.52
N LEU A 850 -9.29 -23.01 91.20
CA LEU A 850 -8.76 -23.14 89.85
C LEU A 850 -8.97 -24.56 89.28
N ALA A 851 -8.82 -25.59 90.12
CA ALA A 851 -9.10 -26.97 89.77
C ALA A 851 -10.60 -27.27 89.61
N HIS A 852 -11.52 -26.51 90.21
CA HIS A 852 -12.96 -26.75 90.08
C HIS A 852 -13.61 -25.99 88.91
N SER A 853 -13.04 -24.87 88.45
CA SER A 853 -13.64 -24.12 87.34
C SER A 853 -13.56 -24.88 86.02
N LYS A 854 -14.71 -25.00 85.33
CA LYS A 854 -14.82 -25.58 83.98
C LYS A 854 -14.38 -24.61 82.88
N ALA A 855 -14.17 -23.34 83.22
CA ALA A 855 -13.77 -22.31 82.28
C ALA A 855 -12.24 -22.11 82.22
N VAL A 856 -11.51 -22.60 83.23
CA VAL A 856 -10.05 -22.63 83.29
C VAL A 856 -9.50 -23.81 82.47
N LEU A 857 -8.51 -23.54 81.62
CA LEU A 857 -7.79 -24.55 80.86
C LEU A 857 -6.78 -25.28 81.77
N LYS A 858 -6.65 -26.60 81.59
CA LYS A 858 -5.75 -27.47 82.36
C LYS A 858 -4.94 -28.35 81.42
N GLY A 859 -3.69 -28.65 81.77
CA GLY A 859 -2.90 -29.70 81.09
C GLY A 859 -1.89 -29.19 80.06
N ASP A 860 -1.34 -27.99 80.25
CA ASP A 860 -0.17 -27.50 79.51
C ASP A 860 0.91 -27.16 80.56
N GLN A 861 1.96 -28.00 80.68
CA GLN A 861 2.91 -27.97 81.81
C GLN A 861 3.59 -26.61 82.01
N ASP A 862 3.72 -25.81 80.94
CA ASP A 862 4.30 -24.45 81.00
C ASP A 862 3.28 -23.36 81.40
N TYR A 863 1.98 -23.67 81.40
CA TYR A 863 0.90 -22.70 81.62
C TYR A 863 -0.21 -23.17 82.57
N ASP A 864 0.09 -24.14 83.43
CA ASP A 864 -0.87 -24.62 84.42
C ASP A 864 -1.31 -23.49 85.37
N PRO A 865 -2.60 -23.48 85.76
CA PRO A 865 -3.13 -22.46 86.64
C PRO A 865 -2.43 -22.53 88.01
N PHE A 866 -2.09 -21.37 88.56
CA PHE A 866 -1.33 -21.28 89.81
C PHE A 866 -1.93 -20.23 90.75
N ALA A 867 -1.87 -20.53 92.04
CA ALA A 867 -2.01 -19.54 93.10
C ALA A 867 -0.63 -19.12 93.62
N ARG A 868 -0.43 -17.81 93.84
CA ARG A 868 0.81 -17.28 94.41
C ARG A 868 0.50 -16.22 95.45
N TYR A 869 1.16 -16.33 96.60
CA TYR A 869 1.22 -15.24 97.58
C TYR A 869 2.19 -14.16 97.10
N LYS A 870 1.71 -12.93 96.95
CA LYS A 870 2.49 -11.77 96.48
C LYS A 870 3.10 -10.94 97.61
N GLY A 871 2.77 -11.24 98.87
CA GLY A 871 3.22 -10.50 100.03
C GLY A 871 2.11 -9.65 100.65
N ILE A 872 2.49 -8.83 101.64
CA ILE A 872 1.58 -7.88 102.29
C ILE A 872 1.68 -6.55 101.55
N VAL A 873 0.56 -6.08 101.01
CA VAL A 873 0.46 -4.83 100.27
C VAL A 873 -0.51 -3.89 100.99
N ASN A 874 -0.27 -2.58 100.87
CA ASN A 874 -1.22 -1.60 101.33
C ASN A 874 -2.24 -1.32 100.21
N VAL A 875 -3.48 -1.75 100.41
CA VAL A 875 -4.60 -1.49 99.48
C VAL A 875 -5.61 -0.62 100.22
N ASN A 876 -5.79 0.62 99.73
CA ASN A 876 -6.71 1.60 100.31
C ASN A 876 -6.52 1.83 101.82
N GLY A 877 -5.28 1.84 102.31
CA GLY A 877 -4.95 2.11 103.72
C GLY A 877 -4.88 0.87 104.63
N TYR A 878 -5.23 -0.32 104.13
CA TYR A 878 -5.17 -1.57 104.89
C TYR A 878 -4.00 -2.44 104.42
N TRP A 879 -3.23 -2.98 105.37
CA TRP A 879 -2.20 -3.99 105.09
C TRP A 879 -2.86 -5.36 104.95
N VAL A 880 -2.91 -5.86 103.73
CA VAL A 880 -3.58 -7.10 103.35
C VAL A 880 -2.59 -8.07 102.70
N ALA A 881 -2.79 -9.36 102.91
CA ALA A 881 -2.10 -10.39 102.16
C ALA A 881 -2.73 -10.48 100.76
N GLU A 882 -1.93 -10.28 99.72
CA GLU A 882 -2.37 -10.37 98.32
C GLU A 882 -2.01 -11.73 97.72
N PHE A 883 -3.01 -12.36 97.12
CA PHE A 883 -2.86 -13.60 96.37
C PHE A 883 -3.29 -13.39 94.92
N SER A 884 -2.51 -13.93 93.99
CA SER A 884 -2.86 -13.96 92.58
C SER A 884 -3.18 -15.37 92.13
N ALA A 885 -4.38 -15.54 91.55
CA ALA A 885 -4.78 -16.72 90.80
C ALA A 885 -4.51 -16.46 89.31
N GLY A 886 -3.40 -17.00 88.79
CA GLY A 886 -3.07 -16.97 87.36
C GLY A 886 -3.69 -18.17 86.65
N TYR A 887 -4.44 -17.93 85.57
CA TYR A 887 -5.08 -19.00 84.80
C TYR A 887 -5.28 -18.61 83.34
N ARG A 888 -5.57 -19.61 82.50
CA ARG A 888 -5.88 -19.39 81.09
C ARG A 888 -7.29 -19.84 80.74
N VAL A 889 -7.94 -19.14 79.82
CA VAL A 889 -9.29 -19.48 79.34
C VAL A 889 -9.33 -19.61 77.81
N LYS A 890 -10.27 -20.41 77.29
CA LYS A 890 -10.35 -20.71 75.85
C LYS A 890 -10.66 -19.49 74.97
N ASN A 891 -11.50 -18.57 75.44
CA ASN A 891 -11.92 -17.38 74.69
C ASN A 891 -12.42 -16.27 75.63
N LEU A 892 -12.63 -15.08 75.09
CA LEU A 892 -12.98 -13.88 75.88
C LEU A 892 -14.22 -14.07 76.79
N PRO A 893 -15.33 -14.69 76.33
CA PRO A 893 -16.50 -14.92 77.19
C PRO A 893 -16.21 -15.83 78.40
N LYS A 894 -15.32 -16.82 78.24
CA LYS A 894 -14.94 -17.73 79.33
C LYS A 894 -14.10 -17.04 80.41
N LYS A 895 -13.48 -15.88 80.12
CA LYS A 895 -12.72 -15.11 81.11
C LYS A 895 -13.60 -14.63 82.26
N SER A 896 -14.76 -14.05 81.93
CA SER A 896 -15.74 -13.59 82.91
C SER A 896 -16.35 -14.75 83.68
N GLN A 897 -16.61 -15.87 83.01
CA GLN A 897 -17.11 -17.09 83.64
C GLN A 897 -16.09 -17.66 84.65
N ALA A 898 -14.83 -17.83 84.26
CA ALA A 898 -13.78 -18.33 85.13
C ALA A 898 -13.58 -17.45 86.37
N LYS A 899 -13.58 -16.12 86.20
CA LYS A 899 -13.50 -15.18 87.34
C LYS A 899 -14.67 -15.38 88.31
N SER A 900 -15.89 -15.55 87.79
CA SER A 900 -17.07 -15.80 88.62
C SER A 900 -16.97 -17.14 89.35
N ASP A 901 -16.54 -18.20 88.67
CA ASP A 901 -16.38 -19.54 89.26
C ASP A 901 -15.38 -19.51 90.43
N ILE A 902 -14.20 -18.88 90.21
CA ILE A 902 -13.13 -18.77 91.21
C ILE A 902 -13.62 -18.00 92.44
N TRP A 903 -14.22 -16.83 92.24
CA TRP A 903 -14.75 -16.03 93.36
C TRP A 903 -15.86 -16.75 94.13
N THR A 904 -16.76 -17.43 93.43
CA THR A 904 -17.84 -18.19 94.07
C THR A 904 -17.29 -19.31 94.95
N PHE A 905 -16.29 -20.04 94.46
CA PHE A 905 -15.67 -21.14 95.19
C PHE A 905 -14.85 -20.66 96.39
N VAL A 906 -14.01 -19.63 96.19
CA VAL A 906 -13.19 -19.05 97.27
C VAL A 906 -14.08 -18.48 98.38
N ASN A 907 -15.14 -17.76 98.03
CA ASN A 907 -16.09 -17.22 99.02
C ASN A 907 -16.76 -18.33 99.83
N ALA A 908 -17.18 -19.42 99.19
CA ALA A 908 -17.80 -20.56 99.87
C ALA A 908 -16.83 -21.23 100.85
N LYS A 909 -15.58 -21.47 100.44
CA LYS A 909 -14.55 -22.09 101.28
C LYS A 909 -14.08 -21.21 102.43
N PHE A 910 -13.97 -19.91 102.20
CA PHE A 910 -13.62 -18.96 103.26
C PHE A 910 -14.72 -18.89 104.32
N ALA A 911 -16.00 -18.92 103.91
CA ALA A 911 -17.12 -18.97 104.84
C ALA A 911 -17.16 -20.28 105.65
N GLU A 912 -16.83 -21.43 105.05
CA GLU A 912 -16.74 -22.73 105.75
C GLU A 912 -15.63 -22.78 106.80
N GLN A 913 -14.52 -22.06 106.58
CA GLN A 913 -13.33 -22.09 107.43
C GLN A 913 -13.18 -20.88 108.36
N GLY A 914 -14.18 -19.98 108.40
CA GLY A 914 -14.15 -18.78 109.25
C GLY A 914 -13.14 -17.71 108.82
N LEU A 915 -12.67 -17.76 107.56
CA LEU A 915 -11.73 -16.79 106.99
C LEU A 915 -12.50 -15.57 106.47
N ALA A 916 -12.10 -14.37 106.89
CA ALA A 916 -12.73 -13.13 106.43
C ALA A 916 -12.03 -12.60 105.17
N LEU A 917 -12.80 -12.13 104.17
CA LEU A 917 -12.27 -11.28 103.11
C LEU A 917 -12.13 -9.86 103.62
N VAL A 918 -11.09 -9.15 103.20
CA VAL A 918 -10.95 -7.72 103.54
C VAL A 918 -11.93 -6.92 102.68
N PRO A 919 -12.88 -6.18 103.28
CA PRO A 919 -13.78 -5.33 102.51
C PRO A 919 -12.97 -4.19 101.87
N VAL A 920 -13.04 -4.07 100.55
CA VAL A 920 -12.23 -3.07 99.79
C VAL A 920 -12.77 -1.64 99.93
N HIS A 921 -13.87 -1.37 100.65
CA HIS A 921 -14.44 -0.02 100.78
C HIS A 921 -15.10 0.27 102.16
N LYS A 922 -14.50 1.20 102.93
CA LYS A 922 -15.21 2.20 103.76
C LYS A 922 -14.25 3.34 104.16
N GLY A 923 -14.44 4.52 103.59
CA GLY A 923 -13.81 5.79 104.00
C GLY A 923 -14.45 6.93 103.19
N THR A 924 -15.53 7.55 103.69
CA THR A 924 -15.60 8.84 104.42
C THR A 924 -15.99 10.01 103.51
N GLU A 925 -16.70 10.97 104.11
CA GLU A 925 -17.57 12.00 103.56
C GLU A 925 -16.93 13.06 102.62
N LYS A 926 -17.82 13.70 101.83
CA LYS A 926 -17.64 14.86 100.92
C LYS A 926 -17.03 16.12 101.58
N PRO A 927 -16.64 17.14 100.79
CA PRO A 927 -17.54 18.30 100.64
C PRO A 927 -17.75 18.78 99.19
N ASP A 928 -18.89 19.45 99.02
CA ASP A 928 -19.47 20.02 97.80
C ASP A 928 -18.67 21.18 97.19
N THR A 929 -18.53 21.20 95.86
CA THR A 929 -18.73 22.43 95.06
C THR A 929 -19.04 22.05 93.60
N PRO A 930 -20.07 22.63 92.96
CA PRO A 930 -20.53 22.21 91.64
C PRO A 930 -19.86 23.05 90.54
N VAL A 931 -19.33 22.40 89.49
CA VAL A 931 -18.96 23.09 88.25
C VAL A 931 -19.61 22.39 87.05
N VAL A 932 -20.70 23.04 86.65
CA VAL A 932 -21.26 23.25 85.31
C VAL A 932 -20.50 22.58 84.15
N ILE A 933 -21.20 21.68 83.46
CA ILE A 933 -20.89 21.27 82.10
C ILE A 933 -21.73 22.14 81.16
N GLN A 934 -21.07 22.92 80.29
CA GLN A 934 -21.67 23.36 79.04
C GLN A 934 -20.76 23.05 77.84
N PRO A 935 -21.35 22.87 76.64
CA PRO A 935 -20.86 21.98 75.60
C PRO A 935 -20.27 22.76 74.42
N HIS A 936 -19.38 22.14 73.65
CA HIS A 936 -19.26 22.48 72.24
C HIS A 936 -19.01 21.24 71.37
N ARG A 937 -20.04 20.93 70.57
CA ARG A 937 -19.88 20.58 69.17
C ARG A 937 -19.60 21.88 68.39
N ALA A 938 -18.64 21.83 67.48
CA ALA A 938 -18.85 21.99 66.04
C ALA A 938 -17.67 21.33 65.32
#